data_AF-A0A3B9NJK9-F1
#
_entry.id   AF-A0A3B9NJK9-F1
#
_cell.length_a   1.000
_cell.length_b   1.000
_cell.length_c   1.000
_cell.angle_alpha   90.00
_cell.angle_beta   90.00
_cell.angle_gamma   90.00
#
_symmetry.space_group_name_H-M   'P 1'
#
loop_
_entity.id
_entity.type
_entity.pdbx_description
1 polymer ?
#
loop_
_entity_poly.entity_id
_entity_poly.type
_entity_poly.pdbx_seq_one_letter_code
_entity_poly.pdbx_strand_id
1 'polypeptide(L)'
;MSSQQTLFQKELVQQALKQSFVKLNPKIMFRNPVMFTVEIGTLIMAVVCLWIMTGEKSQGTLGYNFTVFLILFLTLLFGNFAEAIAEARGKAQADSLRKTREETPATLRDGRVVSSAQLKKNDVFVCQAGDVIPLDGEIIEGLATIDESAITGESAPVIREAGGDKSSVTGGTKVLSDRIVVQVTTEPGESFLDKMIALVEGASRQKTPNEIALTILLAGFTLVFIIVTVTLKPFADYANVGITIASFISLFVCLIPTTIGGLLSAIGIAGMDRALRANVITKSGKAVETAGDIDVLLLDKTGTITIGNRKATNFYPADGVMKEALVRAATLSSMADETPEEKSIVELAGVNPSSYKVENPAFIKFTAETRSSGIDFEQTRIRKGATDAIRNIIVKAGNLFPQEIDERVKLISQNGGTPLVVAENEQVLGVIELQDVIKPGIHERFERLRKMGIKTVMVTGDNPLTAKYIAEKAGVDDFIAEAKPEDKMNYIKKEQLDGRLVAMMGDGTNDAPALAQADVGVAMNSGTQAAKEAGNMVDLDNDPTKLIEVVEIGKQLLMTRGTLTTFSIANDVAKYFAIIPALFIAAIPALQGLNIMQLSSPQSAILSAVIFNAIIIPLLIPLALKGVAYKPIGTSALLRRNLLVFGLGGVLVPFIGIKVIDLLVSLFI
;
A
#
# COMPACT_ATOMS: atom_id res chain seq x y z
N MET A 1 19.20 -10.64 3.06
CA MET A 1 19.51 -10.56 4.51
C MET A 1 18.48 -9.63 5.17
N SER A 2 17.49 -10.18 5.88
CA SER A 2 16.46 -9.39 6.59
C SER A 2 17.00 -9.02 7.97
N SER A 3 17.61 -7.85 8.10
CA SER A 3 17.78 -7.25 9.42
C SER A 3 16.39 -6.80 9.87
N GLN A 4 15.87 -7.42 10.93
CA GLN A 4 14.70 -6.89 11.62
C GLN A 4 15.06 -5.49 12.11
N GLN A 5 14.72 -4.46 11.35
CA GLN A 5 14.89 -3.08 11.78
C GLN A 5 14.06 -2.89 13.05
N THR A 6 14.74 -2.75 14.17
CA THR A 6 14.11 -2.46 15.45
C THR A 6 13.35 -1.14 15.33
N LEU A 7 12.15 -1.05 15.94
CA LEU A 7 11.32 0.17 15.91
C LEU A 7 12.07 1.44 16.35
N PHE A 8 13.14 1.27 17.13
CA PHE A 8 13.90 2.34 17.77
C PHE A 8 15.40 2.16 17.49
N GLN A 9 15.81 2.39 16.26
CA GLN A 9 17.25 2.50 15.94
C GLN A 9 17.81 3.78 16.56
N LYS A 10 19.03 3.70 17.11
CA LYS A 10 19.65 4.78 17.88
C LYS A 10 19.73 6.10 17.11
N GLU A 11 20.12 6.05 15.83
CA GLU A 11 20.24 7.22 14.96
C GLU A 11 18.88 7.88 14.70
N LEU A 12 17.86 7.08 14.37
CA LEU A 12 16.49 7.55 14.16
C LEU A 12 15.90 8.20 15.43
N VAL A 13 16.14 7.60 16.60
CA VAL A 13 15.71 8.16 17.88
C VAL A 13 16.38 9.51 18.15
N GLN A 14 17.68 9.63 17.91
CA GLN A 14 18.40 10.89 18.10
C GLN A 14 17.88 12.00 17.16
N GLN A 15 17.61 11.66 15.90
CA GLN A 15 17.02 12.59 14.93
C GLN A 15 15.60 13.00 15.34
N ALA A 16 14.77 12.04 15.74
CA ALA A 16 13.41 12.29 16.20
C ALA A 16 13.36 13.15 17.47
N LEU A 17 14.29 12.95 18.40
CA LEU A 17 14.44 13.81 19.57
C LEU A 17 14.74 15.26 19.16
N LYS A 18 15.71 15.50 18.28
CA LYS A 18 16.00 16.87 17.79
C LYS A 18 14.80 17.50 17.10
N GLN A 19 14.13 16.74 16.22
CA GLN A 19 12.94 17.19 15.50
C GLN A 19 11.75 17.48 16.44
N SER A 20 11.64 16.79 17.57
CA SER A 20 10.57 17.04 18.54
C SER A 20 10.58 18.47 19.11
N PHE A 21 11.78 19.05 19.27
CA PHE A 21 11.96 20.45 19.67
C PHE A 21 11.67 21.42 18.52
N VAL A 22 12.09 21.08 17.29
CA VAL A 22 11.80 21.92 16.10
C VAL A 22 10.30 22.04 15.85
N LYS A 23 9.56 20.95 16.10
CA LYS A 23 8.09 20.91 15.96
C LYS A 23 7.33 21.70 17.04
N LEU A 24 7.99 22.22 18.09
CA LEU A 24 7.41 23.19 19.04
C LEU A 24 7.18 24.59 18.44
N ASN A 25 7.22 24.74 17.11
CA ASN A 25 6.92 25.99 16.47
C ASN A 25 5.39 26.21 16.46
N PRO A 26 4.86 27.31 17.04
CA PRO A 26 3.43 27.59 17.07
C PRO A 26 2.75 27.59 15.69
N LYS A 27 3.49 27.97 14.64
CA LYS A 27 3.00 27.95 13.25
C LYS A 27 2.65 26.53 12.77
N ILE A 28 3.32 25.52 13.31
CA ILE A 28 3.09 24.10 13.01
C ILE A 28 2.00 23.57 13.94
N MET A 29 2.12 23.84 15.25
CA MET A 29 1.21 23.33 16.28
C MET A 29 -0.24 23.78 16.11
N PHE A 30 -0.50 24.96 15.57
CA PHE A 30 -1.87 25.43 15.30
C PHE A 30 -2.70 24.47 14.42
N ARG A 31 -2.06 23.64 13.60
CA ARG A 31 -2.74 22.61 12.77
C ARG A 31 -3.25 21.41 13.57
N ASN A 32 -2.80 21.26 14.83
CA ASN A 32 -3.25 20.29 15.80
C ASN A 32 -3.84 21.04 17.02
N PRO A 33 -5.16 21.33 17.01
CA PRO A 33 -5.77 22.20 18.01
C PRO A 33 -5.64 21.65 19.44
N VAL A 34 -5.64 20.32 19.62
CA VAL A 34 -5.49 19.68 20.95
C VAL A 34 -4.11 19.99 21.52
N MET A 35 -3.04 19.65 20.80
CA MET A 35 -1.66 19.87 21.26
C MET A 35 -1.32 21.36 21.37
N PHE A 36 -1.88 22.21 20.51
CA PHE A 36 -1.72 23.66 20.60
C PHE A 36 -2.28 24.24 21.91
N THR A 37 -3.42 23.75 22.40
CA THR A 37 -3.94 24.19 23.71
C THR A 37 -3.05 23.76 24.88
N VAL A 38 -2.38 22.61 24.78
CA VAL A 38 -1.35 22.17 25.75
C VAL A 38 -0.12 23.09 25.68
N GLU A 39 0.28 23.52 24.49
CA GLU A 39 1.39 24.46 24.28
C GLU A 39 1.11 25.80 24.95
N ILE A 40 -0.10 26.34 24.78
CA ILE A 40 -0.54 27.55 25.48
C ILE A 40 -0.53 27.34 27.00
N GLY A 41 -1.07 26.22 27.50
CA GLY A 41 -1.06 25.91 28.93
C GLY A 41 0.36 25.81 29.50
N THR A 42 1.29 25.23 28.72
CA THR A 42 2.71 25.12 29.09
C THR A 42 3.37 26.50 29.14
N LEU A 43 3.09 27.36 28.16
CA LEU A 43 3.58 28.74 28.14
C LEU A 43 3.07 29.54 29.35
N ILE A 44 1.77 29.41 29.67
CA ILE A 44 1.19 30.06 30.86
C ILE A 44 1.89 29.56 32.12
N MET A 45 2.12 28.25 32.24
CA MET A 45 2.84 27.70 33.39
C MET A 45 4.28 28.19 33.49
N ALA A 46 4.97 28.43 32.38
CA ALA A 46 6.29 29.07 32.39
C ALA A 46 6.22 30.49 32.97
N VAL A 47 5.22 31.28 32.56
CA VAL A 47 4.98 32.64 33.09
C VAL A 47 4.64 32.59 34.57
N VAL A 48 3.82 31.64 35.02
CA VAL A 48 3.49 31.46 36.45
C VAL A 48 4.75 31.14 37.27
N CYS A 49 5.64 30.29 36.77
CA CYS A 49 6.90 30.00 37.45
C CYS A 49 7.75 31.27 37.61
N LEU A 50 7.87 32.08 36.56
CA LEU A 50 8.57 33.37 36.63
C LEU A 50 7.90 34.35 37.60
N TRP A 51 6.56 34.39 37.64
CA TRP A 51 5.81 35.27 38.54
C TRP A 51 5.98 34.88 40.02
N ILE A 52 6.03 33.58 40.33
CA ILE A 52 6.34 33.12 41.69
C ILE A 52 7.78 33.50 42.08
N MET A 53 8.74 33.47 41.13
CA MET A 53 10.12 33.90 41.38
C MET A 53 10.24 35.39 41.73
N THR A 54 9.30 36.24 41.29
CA THR A 54 9.27 37.67 41.67
C THR A 54 8.69 37.93 43.06
N GLY A 55 8.30 36.89 43.81
CA GLY A 55 7.85 36.98 45.21
C GLY A 55 6.36 36.73 45.45
N GLU A 56 5.59 36.34 44.43
CA GLU A 56 4.17 36.00 44.57
C GLU A 56 3.97 34.69 45.35
N LYS A 57 3.08 34.67 46.34
CA LYS A 57 2.85 33.50 47.22
C LYS A 57 1.46 32.86 47.07
N SER A 58 0.55 33.47 46.30
CA SER A 58 -0.83 32.96 46.15
C SER A 58 -0.96 31.69 45.31
N GLN A 59 0.04 31.34 44.49
CA GLN A 59 -0.03 30.25 43.52
C GLN A 59 0.66 28.94 43.96
N GLY A 60 1.00 28.82 45.25
CA GLY A 60 1.71 27.65 45.79
C GLY A 60 3.22 27.71 45.62
N THR A 61 3.90 26.57 45.80
CA THR A 61 5.37 26.51 45.81
C THR A 61 5.94 26.53 44.38
N LEU A 62 7.13 27.13 44.21
CA LEU A 62 7.84 27.13 42.93
C LEU A 62 8.13 25.71 42.44
N GLY A 63 8.54 24.81 43.34
CA GLY A 63 8.87 23.42 43.00
C GLY A 63 7.68 22.66 42.41
N TYR A 64 6.48 22.81 42.98
CA TYR A 64 5.26 22.18 42.45
C TYR A 64 4.91 22.73 41.06
N ASN A 65 4.85 24.06 40.92
CA ASN A 65 4.50 24.71 39.65
C ASN A 65 5.52 24.39 38.53
N PHE A 66 6.81 24.37 38.86
CA PHE A 66 7.87 24.00 37.92
C PHE A 66 7.77 22.53 37.50
N THR A 67 7.41 21.64 38.42
CA THR A 67 7.20 20.22 38.09
C THR A 67 6.03 20.04 37.13
N VAL A 68 4.90 20.73 37.38
CA VAL A 68 3.76 20.75 36.45
C VAL A 68 4.17 21.30 35.08
N PHE A 69 4.86 22.45 35.04
CA PHE A 69 5.40 23.01 33.80
C PHE A 69 6.26 21.99 33.03
N LEU A 70 7.20 21.33 33.72
CA LEU A 70 8.10 20.36 33.12
C LEU A 70 7.33 19.17 32.52
N ILE A 71 6.33 18.64 33.23
CA ILE A 71 5.54 17.50 32.73
C ILE A 71 4.70 17.91 31.52
N LEU A 72 4.10 19.10 31.52
CA LEU A 72 3.36 19.62 30.36
C LEU A 72 4.29 19.81 29.15
N PHE A 73 5.48 20.35 29.38
CA PHE A 73 6.50 20.48 28.34
C PHE A 73 6.94 19.11 27.79
N LEU A 74 7.18 18.13 28.66
CA LEU A 74 7.47 16.75 28.26
C LEU A 74 6.32 16.11 27.48
N THR A 75 5.06 16.41 27.83
CA THR A 75 3.87 15.92 27.11
C THR A 75 3.88 16.39 25.65
N LEU A 76 4.22 17.66 25.40
CA LEU A 76 4.39 18.21 24.04
C LEU A 76 5.51 17.47 23.29
N LEU A 77 6.66 17.30 23.94
CA LEU A 77 7.79 16.60 23.35
C LEU A 77 7.47 15.15 23.00
N PHE A 78 6.72 14.42 23.85
CA PHE A 78 6.33 13.04 23.55
C PHE A 78 5.41 12.93 22.33
N GLY A 79 4.43 13.84 22.17
CA GLY A 79 3.60 13.89 20.98
C GLY A 79 4.41 14.23 19.71
N ASN A 80 5.25 15.26 19.79
CA ASN A 80 6.10 15.65 18.67
C ASN A 80 7.14 14.57 18.31
N PHE A 81 7.65 13.85 19.31
CA PHE A 81 8.55 12.72 19.14
C PHE A 81 7.86 11.55 18.41
N ALA A 82 6.60 11.24 18.76
CA ALA A 82 5.83 10.20 18.09
C ALA A 82 5.65 10.49 16.59
N GLU A 83 5.38 11.74 16.23
CA GLU A 83 5.31 12.16 14.83
C GLU A 83 6.69 12.09 14.16
N ALA A 84 7.73 12.63 14.82
CA ALA A 84 9.08 12.69 14.26
C ALA A 84 9.71 11.31 14.04
N ILE A 85 9.48 10.33 14.94
CA ILE A 85 9.99 8.96 14.77
C ILE A 85 9.26 8.24 13.63
N ALA A 86 7.98 8.54 13.41
CA ALA A 86 7.23 8.00 12.27
C ALA A 86 7.77 8.56 10.95
N GLU A 87 8.04 9.88 10.89
CA GLU A 87 8.61 10.55 9.70
C GLU A 87 10.04 10.08 9.39
N ALA A 88 10.89 9.95 10.42
CA ALA A 88 12.29 9.56 10.24
C ALA A 88 12.41 8.17 9.61
N ARG A 89 11.50 7.25 9.95
CA ARG A 89 11.46 5.90 9.36
C ARG A 89 11.13 5.94 7.86
N GLY A 90 10.11 6.71 7.47
CA GLY A 90 9.78 6.88 6.05
C GLY A 90 10.90 7.54 5.25
N LYS A 91 11.56 8.56 5.83
CA LYS A 91 12.69 9.27 5.17
C LYS A 91 13.93 8.41 5.00
N ALA A 92 14.29 7.56 5.98
CA ALA A 92 15.47 6.71 5.88
C ALA A 92 15.45 5.80 4.64
N GLN A 93 14.26 5.35 4.22
CA GLN A 93 14.11 4.56 3.01
C GLN A 93 14.27 5.39 1.73
N ALA A 94 13.71 6.61 1.70
CA ALA A 94 13.95 7.56 0.59
C ALA A 94 15.44 7.95 0.46
N ASP A 95 16.11 8.19 1.59
CA ASP A 95 17.54 8.54 1.61
C ASP A 95 18.41 7.40 1.08
N SER A 96 18.05 6.14 1.36
CA SER A 96 18.73 4.96 0.78
C SER A 96 18.56 4.89 -0.75
N LEU A 97 17.36 5.20 -1.25
CA LEU A 97 17.08 5.25 -2.69
C LEU A 97 17.83 6.42 -3.35
N ARG A 98 17.85 7.59 -2.71
CA ARG A 98 18.60 8.77 -3.16
C ARG A 98 20.09 8.49 -3.24
N LYS A 99 20.66 7.86 -2.21
CA LYS A 99 22.07 7.48 -2.20
C LYS A 99 22.42 6.58 -3.38
N THR A 100 21.58 5.58 -3.65
CA THR A 100 21.72 4.69 -4.81
C THR A 100 21.64 5.49 -6.12
N ARG A 101 20.69 6.42 -6.22
CA ARG A 101 20.51 7.28 -7.40
C ARG A 101 21.66 8.25 -7.64
N GLU A 102 22.34 8.75 -6.61
CA GLU A 102 23.38 9.78 -6.73
C GLU A 102 24.81 9.22 -6.79
N GLU A 103 25.08 8.09 -6.15
CA GLU A 103 26.44 7.58 -5.96
C GLU A 103 26.81 6.40 -6.87
N THR A 104 25.87 5.86 -7.67
CA THR A 104 26.16 4.68 -8.50
C THR A 104 27.12 5.05 -9.65
N PRO A 105 28.26 4.36 -9.79
CA PRO A 105 29.21 4.62 -10.87
C PRO A 105 28.65 4.11 -12.21
N ALA A 106 28.78 4.92 -13.25
CA ALA A 106 28.40 4.61 -14.62
C ALA A 106 29.63 4.64 -15.52
N THR A 107 29.92 3.52 -16.20
CA THR A 107 31.02 3.43 -17.16
C THR A 107 30.49 3.78 -18.56
N LEU A 108 30.91 4.93 -19.11
CA LEU A 108 30.55 5.35 -20.46
C LEU A 108 31.26 4.48 -21.51
N ARG A 109 30.76 4.52 -22.75
CA ARG A 109 31.31 3.76 -23.89
C ARG A 109 32.79 4.06 -24.20
N ASP A 110 33.27 5.24 -23.82
CA ASP A 110 34.65 5.68 -23.97
C ASP A 110 35.57 5.28 -22.80
N GLY A 111 35.03 4.54 -21.82
CA GLY A 111 35.76 4.06 -20.64
C GLY A 111 35.82 5.04 -19.47
N ARG A 112 35.22 6.25 -19.58
CA ARG A 112 35.15 7.19 -18.46
C ARG A 112 34.10 6.74 -17.46
N VAL A 113 34.42 6.84 -16.16
CA VAL A 113 33.47 6.56 -15.07
C VAL A 113 32.91 7.88 -14.55
N VAL A 114 31.59 8.03 -14.57
CA VAL A 114 30.86 9.19 -14.04
C VAL A 114 29.85 8.74 -12.98
N SER A 115 29.38 9.65 -12.14
CA SER A 115 28.26 9.35 -11.23
C SER A 115 26.97 9.29 -12.04
N SER A 116 26.03 8.43 -11.63
CA SER A 116 24.67 8.34 -12.15
C SER A 116 23.94 9.70 -12.19
N ALA A 117 24.26 10.63 -11.28
CA ALA A 117 23.67 11.97 -11.28
C ALA A 117 24.11 12.86 -12.46
N GLN A 118 25.19 12.49 -13.16
CA GLN A 118 25.72 13.23 -14.31
C GLN A 118 25.19 12.71 -15.65
N LEU A 119 24.54 11.54 -15.67
CA LEU A 119 23.95 10.95 -16.87
C LEU A 119 22.75 11.76 -17.34
N LYS A 120 22.64 11.92 -18.66
CA LYS A 120 21.54 12.60 -19.35
C LYS A 120 20.87 11.65 -20.33
N LYS A 121 19.66 12.03 -20.76
CA LYS A 121 18.94 11.31 -21.81
C LYS A 121 19.82 11.13 -23.05
N ASN A 122 19.79 9.92 -23.62
CA ASN A 122 20.62 9.44 -24.73
C ASN A 122 22.10 9.17 -24.43
N ASP A 123 22.58 9.37 -23.19
CA ASP A 123 23.90 8.88 -22.83
C ASP A 123 23.92 7.34 -22.88
N VAL A 124 25.08 6.77 -23.21
CA VAL A 124 25.27 5.33 -23.35
C VAL A 124 26.30 4.84 -22.35
N PHE A 125 25.90 3.91 -21.50
CA PHE A 125 26.75 3.28 -20.50
C PHE A 125 26.82 1.77 -20.68
N VAL A 126 27.86 1.17 -20.12
CA VAL A 126 28.14 -0.26 -20.16
C VAL A 126 28.05 -0.81 -18.75
N CYS A 127 27.30 -1.90 -18.58
CA CYS A 127 27.26 -2.66 -17.34
C CYS A 127 27.76 -4.09 -17.58
N GLN A 128 28.55 -4.59 -16.64
CA GLN A 128 29.04 -5.97 -16.59
C GLN A 128 28.42 -6.72 -15.42
N ALA A 129 28.52 -8.05 -15.44
CA ALA A 129 28.12 -8.89 -14.31
C ALA A 129 28.73 -8.38 -12.99
N GLY A 130 27.85 -8.07 -12.03
CA GLY A 130 28.20 -7.50 -10.73
C GLY A 130 27.88 -6.01 -10.58
N ASP A 131 27.71 -5.27 -11.68
CA ASP A 131 27.42 -3.84 -11.66
C ASP A 131 25.97 -3.54 -11.27
N VAL A 132 25.78 -2.41 -10.59
CA VAL A 132 24.45 -1.81 -10.37
C VAL A 132 24.16 -0.90 -11.54
N ILE A 133 22.95 -1.01 -12.10
CA ILE A 133 22.51 -0.17 -13.23
C ILE A 133 22.34 1.27 -12.72
N PRO A 134 23.08 2.24 -13.26
CA PRO A 134 23.12 3.61 -12.73
C PRO A 134 21.84 4.41 -12.97
N LEU A 135 21.16 4.19 -14.10
CA LEU A 135 19.96 4.94 -14.49
C LEU A 135 19.07 4.10 -15.40
N ASP A 136 17.78 4.46 -15.50
CA ASP A 136 16.83 3.80 -16.39
C ASP A 136 17.25 3.94 -17.86
N GLY A 137 17.00 2.89 -18.64
CA GLY A 137 17.35 2.89 -20.06
C GLY A 137 16.83 1.69 -20.83
N GLU A 138 17.21 1.62 -22.09
CA GLU A 138 16.97 0.47 -22.97
C GLU A 138 18.30 -0.17 -23.38
N ILE A 139 18.35 -1.49 -23.33
CA ILE A 139 19.49 -2.27 -23.82
C ILE A 139 19.51 -2.15 -25.34
N ILE A 140 20.61 -1.60 -25.86
CA ILE A 140 20.87 -1.49 -27.30
C ILE A 140 21.78 -2.61 -27.81
N GLU A 141 22.61 -3.19 -26.94
CA GLU A 141 23.47 -4.34 -27.28
C GLU A 141 23.62 -5.29 -26.08
N GLY A 142 23.55 -6.60 -26.37
CA GLY A 142 23.77 -7.66 -25.39
C GLY A 142 22.49 -8.26 -24.79
N LEU A 143 22.69 -9.26 -23.95
CA LEU A 143 21.67 -9.98 -23.19
C LEU A 143 22.27 -10.29 -21.82
N ALA A 144 21.49 -10.10 -20.76
CA ALA A 144 21.91 -10.37 -19.39
C ALA A 144 20.74 -10.80 -18.51
N THR A 145 21.07 -11.51 -17.43
CA THR A 145 20.17 -11.69 -16.29
C THR A 145 20.33 -10.53 -15.31
N ILE A 146 19.22 -9.98 -14.85
CA ILE A 146 19.16 -8.81 -13.97
C ILE A 146 18.41 -9.18 -12.70
N ASP A 147 18.99 -8.82 -11.57
CA ASP A 147 18.39 -8.88 -10.25
C ASP A 147 17.66 -7.56 -9.98
N GLU A 148 16.33 -7.61 -10.07
CA GLU A 148 15.46 -6.47 -9.79
C GLU A 148 15.03 -6.42 -8.30
N SER A 149 15.60 -7.27 -7.43
CA SER A 149 15.20 -7.38 -6.00
C SER A 149 15.34 -6.08 -5.21
N ALA A 150 16.22 -5.16 -5.61
CA ALA A 150 16.35 -3.86 -4.98
C ALA A 150 15.07 -3.00 -5.11
N ILE A 151 14.23 -3.30 -6.10
CA ILE A 151 13.01 -2.56 -6.43
C ILE A 151 11.77 -3.42 -6.19
N THR A 152 11.77 -4.65 -6.69
CA THR A 152 10.63 -5.58 -6.60
C THR A 152 10.69 -6.44 -5.33
N GLY A 153 11.81 -6.50 -4.62
CA GLY A 153 11.99 -7.41 -3.49
C GLY A 153 12.00 -8.91 -3.84
N GLU A 154 11.69 -9.28 -5.08
CA GLU A 154 11.72 -10.67 -5.57
C GLU A 154 13.15 -11.08 -5.91
N SER A 155 13.57 -12.26 -5.45
CA SER A 155 14.95 -12.76 -5.64
C SER A 155 15.15 -13.52 -6.97
N ALA A 156 14.11 -13.66 -7.80
CA ALA A 156 14.21 -14.37 -9.07
C ALA A 156 14.78 -13.43 -10.15
N PRO A 157 15.90 -13.80 -10.80
CA PRO A 157 16.48 -12.95 -11.83
C PRO A 157 15.65 -12.98 -13.13
N VAL A 158 15.57 -11.84 -13.79
CA VAL A 158 14.86 -11.67 -15.06
C VAL A 158 15.83 -11.48 -16.22
N ILE A 159 15.51 -12.09 -17.37
CA ILE A 159 16.32 -11.95 -18.59
C ILE A 159 15.88 -10.70 -19.35
N ARG A 160 16.84 -9.84 -19.70
CA ARG A 160 16.65 -8.64 -20.52
C ARG A 160 17.59 -8.68 -21.72
N GLU A 161 17.10 -8.26 -22.89
CA GLU A 161 17.82 -8.37 -24.16
C GLU A 161 17.57 -7.18 -25.10
N ALA A 162 18.54 -6.90 -25.97
CA ALA A 162 18.42 -5.85 -26.98
C ALA A 162 17.35 -6.18 -28.04
N GLY A 163 16.62 -5.16 -28.50
CA GLY A 163 15.79 -5.24 -29.72
C GLY A 163 14.40 -5.90 -29.57
N GLY A 164 13.98 -6.25 -28.35
CA GLY A 164 12.63 -6.77 -28.07
C GLY A 164 11.91 -6.02 -26.95
N ASP A 165 10.69 -6.47 -26.60
CA ASP A 165 9.83 -5.87 -25.56
C ASP A 165 10.44 -5.93 -24.13
N LYS A 166 11.53 -6.68 -23.95
CA LYS A 166 12.26 -6.85 -22.68
C LYS A 166 13.59 -6.09 -22.65
N SER A 167 13.76 -5.07 -23.47
CA SER A 167 14.98 -4.26 -23.52
C SER A 167 15.08 -3.24 -22.37
N SER A 168 13.98 -2.90 -21.72
CA SER A 168 13.99 -1.88 -20.66
C SER A 168 14.65 -2.39 -19.38
N VAL A 169 15.49 -1.54 -18.78
CA VAL A 169 16.17 -1.79 -17.50
C VAL A 169 15.97 -0.60 -16.56
N THR A 170 16.01 -0.87 -15.25
CA THR A 170 15.72 0.13 -14.22
C THR A 170 16.96 0.42 -13.39
N GLY A 171 17.21 1.71 -13.13
CA GLY A 171 18.30 2.16 -12.27
C GLY A 171 18.16 1.64 -10.83
N GLY A 172 19.28 1.23 -10.23
CA GLY A 172 19.33 0.61 -8.90
C GLY A 172 19.23 -0.92 -8.88
N THR A 173 18.89 -1.55 -10.01
CA THR A 173 18.91 -3.02 -10.17
C THR A 173 20.31 -3.51 -10.48
N LYS A 174 20.57 -4.82 -10.37
CA LYS A 174 21.94 -5.38 -10.50
C LYS A 174 22.05 -6.35 -11.65
N VAL A 175 23.08 -6.20 -12.48
CA VAL A 175 23.40 -7.16 -13.55
C VAL A 175 24.07 -8.39 -12.93
N LEU A 176 23.55 -9.58 -13.20
CA LEU A 176 24.08 -10.84 -12.67
C LEU A 176 24.97 -11.59 -13.66
N SER A 177 24.65 -11.54 -14.95
CA SER A 177 25.41 -12.23 -15.99
C SER A 177 25.75 -11.33 -17.17
N ASP A 178 26.80 -11.70 -17.88
CA ASP A 178 27.17 -11.14 -19.19
C ASP A 178 27.45 -9.62 -19.16
N ARG A 179 27.33 -8.99 -20.33
CA ARG A 179 27.60 -7.57 -20.56
C ARG A 179 26.49 -6.97 -21.40
N ILE A 180 25.98 -5.83 -20.95
CA ILE A 180 24.96 -5.05 -21.66
C ILE A 180 25.41 -3.61 -21.91
N VAL A 181 24.94 -3.05 -23.01
CA VAL A 181 25.08 -1.63 -23.35
C VAL A 181 23.70 -1.01 -23.32
N VAL A 182 23.55 0.04 -22.52
CA VAL A 182 22.26 0.65 -22.20
C VAL A 182 22.27 2.12 -22.60
N GLN A 183 21.23 2.56 -23.29
CA GLN A 183 20.97 3.96 -23.61
C GLN A 183 19.97 4.53 -22.61
N VAL A 184 20.32 5.66 -21.98
CA VAL A 184 19.44 6.35 -21.03
C VAL A 184 18.19 6.86 -21.73
N THR A 185 17.01 6.54 -21.20
CA THR A 185 15.72 6.95 -21.77
C THR A 185 15.06 8.12 -21.04
N THR A 186 15.43 8.36 -19.78
CA THR A 186 14.78 9.34 -18.90
C THR A 186 15.58 10.64 -18.76
N GLU A 187 14.87 11.77 -18.60
CA GLU A 187 15.48 13.05 -18.22
C GLU A 187 15.88 13.08 -16.73
N PRO A 188 16.83 13.94 -16.32
CA PRO A 188 17.15 14.12 -14.91
C PRO A 188 15.92 14.51 -14.08
N GLY A 189 15.63 13.73 -13.02
CA GLY A 189 14.45 13.93 -12.18
C GLY A 189 13.24 13.11 -12.59
N GLU A 190 13.29 12.41 -13.73
CA GLU A 190 12.20 11.55 -14.23
C GLU A 190 12.51 10.05 -14.14
N SER A 191 13.69 9.68 -13.62
CA SER A 191 14.05 8.28 -13.41
C SER A 191 13.08 7.58 -12.44
N PHE A 192 13.02 6.26 -12.49
CA PHE A 192 12.19 5.45 -11.62
C PHE A 192 12.55 5.68 -10.15
N LEU A 193 13.85 5.73 -9.82
CA LEU A 193 14.32 6.11 -8.47
C LEU A 193 13.91 7.53 -8.11
N ASP A 194 14.02 8.51 -9.01
CA ASP A 194 13.57 9.89 -8.75
C ASP A 194 12.06 9.96 -8.50
N LYS A 195 11.26 9.20 -9.26
CA LYS A 195 9.81 9.07 -9.04
C LYS A 195 9.50 8.40 -7.72
N MET A 196 10.25 7.36 -7.32
CA MET A 196 10.09 6.74 -6.00
C MET A 196 10.46 7.72 -4.88
N ILE A 197 11.57 8.45 -4.99
CA ILE A 197 11.98 9.48 -4.03
C ILE A 197 10.91 10.57 -3.96
N ALA A 198 10.43 11.07 -5.10
CA ALA A 198 9.36 12.06 -5.17
C ALA A 198 8.02 11.53 -4.64
N LEU A 199 7.72 10.24 -4.75
CA LEU A 199 6.52 9.64 -4.16
C LEU A 199 6.65 9.49 -2.65
N VAL A 200 7.84 9.16 -2.13
CA VAL A 200 8.08 9.06 -0.68
C VAL A 200 8.20 10.46 -0.04
N GLU A 201 8.83 11.41 -0.70
CA GLU A 201 9.04 12.78 -0.19
C GLU A 201 7.90 13.75 -0.54
N GLY A 202 7.35 13.59 -1.73
CA GLY A 202 6.32 14.43 -2.35
C GLY A 202 4.91 13.83 -2.27
N ALA A 203 4.70 12.71 -1.58
CA ALA A 203 3.40 12.39 -1.00
C ALA A 203 2.99 13.54 -0.08
N SER A 204 2.34 14.55 -0.67
CA SER A 204 1.82 15.68 0.06
C SER A 204 0.82 15.10 1.06
N ARG A 205 1.20 15.15 2.34
CA ARG A 205 0.36 14.65 3.42
C ARG A 205 -0.86 15.57 3.51
N GLN A 206 -1.91 15.19 2.81
CA GLN A 206 -3.25 15.67 3.11
C GLN A 206 -3.80 14.80 4.24
N LYS A 207 -4.45 15.43 5.21
CA LYS A 207 -5.19 14.69 6.24
C LYS A 207 -6.26 13.86 5.55
N THR A 208 -6.35 12.60 5.94
CA THR A 208 -7.34 11.67 5.38
C THR A 208 -8.73 11.96 5.93
N PRO A 209 -9.83 11.52 5.28
CA PRO A 209 -11.18 11.75 5.75
C PRO A 209 -11.42 11.31 7.20
N ASN A 210 -10.94 10.13 7.60
CA ASN A 210 -11.05 9.64 8.99
C ASN A 210 -10.18 10.47 9.95
N GLU A 211 -8.99 10.93 9.53
CA GLU A 211 -8.14 11.82 10.33
C GLU A 211 -8.81 13.17 10.56
N ILE A 212 -9.46 13.73 9.53
CA ILE A 212 -10.22 14.98 9.62
C ILE A 212 -11.42 14.80 10.55
N ALA A 213 -12.21 13.73 10.37
CA ALA A 213 -13.37 13.44 11.21
C ALA A 213 -12.98 13.32 12.69
N LEU A 214 -11.91 12.58 13.00
CA LEU A 214 -11.37 12.48 14.36
C LEU A 214 -10.86 13.83 14.85
N THR A 215 -10.14 14.60 14.04
CA THR A 215 -9.66 15.94 14.43
C THR A 215 -10.82 16.85 14.82
N ILE A 216 -11.93 16.83 14.07
CA ILE A 216 -13.14 17.62 14.37
C ILE A 216 -13.75 17.17 15.70
N LEU A 217 -13.91 15.86 15.91
CA LEU A 217 -14.43 15.31 17.17
C LEU A 217 -13.56 15.73 18.37
N LEU A 218 -12.24 15.58 18.24
CA LEU A 218 -11.29 15.93 19.31
C LEU A 218 -11.28 17.44 19.59
N ALA A 219 -11.34 18.27 18.55
CA ALA A 219 -11.47 19.73 18.71
C ALA A 219 -12.78 20.10 19.41
N GLY A 220 -13.88 19.41 19.10
CA GLY A 220 -15.16 19.55 19.78
C GLY A 220 -15.06 19.23 21.28
N PHE A 221 -14.43 18.11 21.65
CA PHE A 221 -14.18 17.78 23.06
C PHE A 221 -13.28 18.80 23.76
N THR A 222 -12.21 19.25 23.11
CA THR A 222 -11.35 20.31 23.65
C THR A 222 -12.15 21.57 23.94
N LEU A 223 -13.04 22.00 23.03
CA LEU A 223 -13.90 23.16 23.26
C LEU A 223 -14.84 22.96 24.45
N VAL A 224 -15.47 21.79 24.57
CA VAL A 224 -16.32 21.44 25.73
C VAL A 224 -15.51 21.54 27.02
N PHE A 225 -14.29 20.99 27.06
CA PHE A 225 -13.46 21.03 28.26
C PHE A 225 -12.91 22.42 28.58
N ILE A 226 -12.66 23.28 27.58
CA ILE A 226 -12.39 24.70 27.81
C ILE A 226 -13.59 25.35 28.52
N ILE A 227 -14.82 25.16 28.02
CA ILE A 227 -16.02 25.73 28.64
C ILE A 227 -16.19 25.21 30.07
N VAL A 228 -16.05 23.90 30.29
CA VAL A 228 -16.16 23.29 31.63
C VAL A 228 -15.12 23.88 32.58
N THR A 229 -13.85 23.96 32.18
CA THR A 229 -12.78 24.45 33.06
C THR A 229 -12.87 25.96 33.34
N VAL A 230 -13.26 26.77 32.36
CA VAL A 230 -13.48 28.22 32.54
C VAL A 230 -14.67 28.48 33.47
N THR A 231 -15.76 27.73 33.32
CA THR A 231 -16.95 27.88 34.18
C THR A 231 -16.77 27.35 35.60
N LEU A 232 -15.74 26.53 35.87
CA LEU A 232 -15.40 26.13 37.24
C LEU A 232 -14.90 27.29 38.11
N LYS A 233 -14.29 28.34 37.53
CA LYS A 233 -13.81 29.50 38.30
C LYS A 233 -14.92 30.23 39.07
N PRO A 234 -16.03 30.69 38.45
CA PRO A 234 -17.11 31.33 39.19
C PRO A 234 -17.77 30.39 40.21
N PHE A 235 -17.86 29.08 39.95
CA PHE A 235 -18.37 28.12 40.94
C PHE A 235 -17.43 27.96 42.14
N ALA A 236 -16.12 27.89 41.88
CA ALA A 236 -15.11 27.84 42.93
C ALA A 236 -15.13 29.12 43.78
N ASP A 237 -15.24 30.29 43.14
CA ASP A 237 -15.34 31.57 43.83
C ASP A 237 -16.60 31.64 44.70
N TYR A 238 -17.75 31.19 44.19
CA TYR A 238 -19.00 31.11 44.95
C TYR A 238 -18.87 30.17 46.16
N ALA A 239 -18.15 29.06 46.01
CA ALA A 239 -17.87 28.10 47.08
C ALA A 239 -16.67 28.50 47.98
N ASN A 240 -16.08 29.69 47.79
CA ASN A 240 -14.89 30.17 48.49
C ASN A 240 -13.67 29.23 48.40
N VAL A 241 -13.49 28.58 47.24
CA VAL A 241 -12.39 27.67 46.94
C VAL A 241 -11.36 28.34 46.05
N GLY A 242 -10.15 28.53 46.58
CA GLY A 242 -9.02 29.01 45.78
C GLY A 242 -8.44 27.89 44.91
N ILE A 243 -8.72 27.92 43.61
CA ILE A 243 -8.08 27.01 42.64
C ILE A 243 -6.88 27.72 42.01
N THR A 244 -5.69 27.14 42.17
CA THR A 244 -4.45 27.68 41.58
C THR A 244 -4.43 27.51 40.06
N ILE A 245 -3.68 28.36 39.36
CA ILE A 245 -3.54 28.29 37.90
C ILE A 245 -2.99 26.92 37.48
N ALA A 246 -2.02 26.38 38.21
CA ALA A 246 -1.48 25.05 37.96
C ALA A 246 -2.53 23.95 38.04
N SER A 247 -3.45 24.03 39.00
CA SER A 247 -4.51 23.04 39.17
C SER A 247 -5.54 23.13 38.05
N PHE A 248 -5.88 24.34 37.59
CA PHE A 248 -6.75 24.55 36.43
C PHE A 248 -6.14 24.00 35.13
N ILE A 249 -4.89 24.34 34.84
CA ILE A 249 -4.21 23.88 33.63
C ILE A 249 -4.02 22.36 33.69
N SER A 250 -3.68 21.81 34.85
CA SER A 250 -3.54 20.36 35.06
C SER A 250 -4.86 19.63 34.81
N LEU A 251 -5.97 20.13 35.37
CA LEU A 251 -7.31 19.60 35.11
C LEU A 251 -7.63 19.63 33.61
N PHE A 252 -7.47 20.81 32.99
CA PHE A 252 -7.76 20.99 31.57
C PHE A 252 -6.96 20.03 30.69
N VAL A 253 -5.63 19.97 30.87
CA VAL A 253 -4.75 19.10 30.06
C VAL A 253 -4.99 17.62 30.32
N CYS A 254 -5.41 17.24 31.53
CA CYS A 254 -5.80 15.86 31.80
C CYS A 254 -7.11 15.48 31.10
N LEU A 255 -8.09 16.38 31.03
CA LEU A 255 -9.39 16.07 30.42
C LEU A 255 -9.37 16.06 28.89
N ILE A 256 -8.59 16.94 28.26
CA ILE A 256 -8.53 16.94 26.80
C ILE A 256 -7.86 15.65 26.29
N PRO A 257 -8.23 15.16 25.09
CA PRO A 257 -7.77 13.88 24.57
C PRO A 257 -6.34 13.96 23.99
N THR A 258 -5.36 14.37 24.80
CA THR A 258 -3.94 14.53 24.41
C THR A 258 -3.33 13.24 23.87
N THR A 259 -3.71 12.09 24.43
CA THR A 259 -3.16 10.79 24.07
C THR A 259 -3.36 10.48 22.58
N ILE A 260 -4.60 10.56 22.09
CA ILE A 260 -4.88 10.37 20.66
C ILE A 260 -4.48 11.60 19.85
N GLY A 261 -4.64 12.82 20.38
CA GLY A 261 -4.24 14.06 19.70
C GLY A 261 -2.76 14.12 19.32
N GLY A 262 -1.88 13.56 20.16
CA GLY A 262 -0.44 13.47 19.88
C GLY A 262 -0.02 12.29 19.01
N LEU A 263 -0.84 11.23 18.92
CA LEU A 263 -0.51 10.01 18.18
C LEU A 263 -1.18 9.92 16.79
N LEU A 264 -2.22 10.71 16.54
CA LEU A 264 -3.03 10.61 15.32
C LEU A 264 -2.19 10.73 14.03
N SER A 265 -1.29 11.71 13.95
CA SER A 265 -0.36 11.88 12.83
C SER A 265 0.56 10.68 12.65
N ALA A 266 1.14 10.19 13.76
CA ALA A 266 2.11 9.10 13.75
C ALA A 266 1.50 7.80 13.20
N ILE A 267 0.23 7.51 13.55
CA ILE A 267 -0.52 6.35 13.04
C ILE A 267 -0.65 6.41 11.52
N GLY A 268 -1.02 7.57 10.97
CA GLY A 268 -1.16 7.76 9.52
C GLY A 268 0.16 7.56 8.77
N ILE A 269 1.24 8.15 9.29
CA ILE A 269 2.58 8.05 8.70
C ILE A 269 3.10 6.61 8.76
N ALA A 270 2.93 5.93 9.89
CA ALA A 270 3.28 4.51 10.03
C ALA A 270 2.43 3.60 9.12
N GLY A 271 1.20 3.99 8.79
CA GLY A 271 0.36 3.33 7.80
C GLY A 271 0.98 3.32 6.41
N MET A 272 1.41 4.48 5.92
CA MET A 272 2.08 4.62 4.62
C MET A 272 3.41 3.87 4.58
N ASP A 273 4.22 3.97 5.64
CA ASP A 273 5.48 3.22 5.78
C ASP A 273 5.26 1.69 5.68
N ARG A 274 4.16 1.18 6.24
CA ARG A 274 3.81 -0.25 6.12
C ARG A 274 3.39 -0.64 4.70
N ALA A 275 2.66 0.23 4.00
CA ALA A 275 2.29 -0.02 2.60
C ALA A 275 3.54 -0.07 1.70
N LEU A 276 4.48 0.86 1.90
CA LEU A 276 5.75 0.86 1.18
C LEU A 276 6.58 -0.40 1.47
N ARG A 277 6.63 -0.86 2.72
CA ARG A 277 7.28 -2.13 3.10
C ARG A 277 6.58 -3.38 2.56
N ALA A 278 5.32 -3.27 2.16
CA ALA A 278 4.59 -4.30 1.43
C ALA A 278 4.82 -4.19 -0.09
N ASN A 279 5.79 -3.38 -0.54
CA ASN A 279 6.09 -3.11 -1.95
C ASN A 279 4.96 -2.41 -2.71
N VAL A 280 4.14 -1.61 -2.01
CA VAL A 280 3.09 -0.80 -2.63
C VAL A 280 3.36 0.68 -2.40
N ILE A 281 3.59 1.41 -3.48
CA ILE A 281 3.78 2.85 -3.43
C ILE A 281 2.42 3.52 -3.44
N THR A 282 2.19 4.44 -2.51
CA THR A 282 0.93 5.19 -2.40
C THR A 282 1.17 6.67 -2.58
N LYS A 283 0.42 7.32 -3.48
CA LYS A 283 0.52 8.78 -3.73
C LYS A 283 0.05 9.62 -2.55
N SER A 284 -0.79 9.06 -1.68
CA SER A 284 -1.30 9.73 -0.49
C SER A 284 -1.72 8.73 0.58
N GLY A 285 -1.71 9.17 1.84
CA GLY A 285 -2.27 8.40 2.96
C GLY A 285 -3.78 8.13 2.81
N LYS A 286 -4.49 8.96 2.03
CA LYS A 286 -5.91 8.75 1.73
C LYS A 286 -6.13 7.41 1.02
N ALA A 287 -5.26 7.07 0.06
CA ALA A 287 -5.38 5.82 -0.67
C ALA A 287 -5.27 4.61 0.29
N VAL A 288 -4.29 4.59 1.19
CA VAL A 288 -4.10 3.50 2.18
C VAL A 288 -5.31 3.37 3.09
N GLU A 289 -5.87 4.49 3.52
CA GLU A 289 -7.04 4.49 4.39
C GLU A 289 -8.29 4.00 3.68
N THR A 290 -8.60 4.56 2.51
CA THR A 290 -9.73 4.15 1.69
C THR A 290 -9.63 2.68 1.32
N ALA A 291 -8.41 2.15 1.13
CA ALA A 291 -8.21 0.73 0.88
C ALA A 291 -8.71 -0.18 2.03
N GLY A 292 -8.71 0.31 3.28
CA GLY A 292 -9.25 -0.42 4.42
C GLY A 292 -10.78 -0.59 4.39
N ASP A 293 -11.48 0.32 3.70
CA ASP A 293 -12.93 0.40 3.62
C ASP A 293 -13.49 -0.02 2.25
N ILE A 294 -12.68 -0.58 1.35
CA ILE A 294 -13.14 -1.10 0.06
C ILE A 294 -14.23 -2.17 0.28
N ASP A 295 -15.31 -2.07 -0.50
CA ASP A 295 -16.40 -3.05 -0.55
C ASP A 295 -16.32 -3.94 -1.79
N VAL A 296 -15.87 -3.37 -2.92
CA VAL A 296 -15.80 -4.07 -4.21
C VAL A 296 -14.43 -3.90 -4.84
N LEU A 297 -13.84 -5.02 -5.26
CA LEU A 297 -12.58 -5.07 -5.99
C LEU A 297 -12.83 -5.52 -7.43
N LEU A 298 -12.56 -4.63 -8.38
CA LEU A 298 -12.49 -4.97 -9.80
C LEU A 298 -11.06 -5.37 -10.15
N LEU A 299 -10.92 -6.52 -10.80
CA LEU A 299 -9.65 -6.97 -11.34
C LEU A 299 -9.78 -7.11 -12.85
N ASP A 300 -8.86 -6.54 -13.60
CA ASP A 300 -8.70 -6.98 -14.99
C ASP A 300 -8.27 -8.46 -14.99
N LYS A 301 -8.64 -9.22 -16.02
CA LYS A 301 -8.26 -10.63 -16.10
C LYS A 301 -6.77 -10.78 -16.43
N THR A 302 -6.33 -10.10 -17.48
CA THR A 302 -5.01 -10.31 -18.09
C THR A 302 -3.92 -9.74 -17.20
N GLY A 303 -2.85 -10.49 -16.96
CA GLY A 303 -1.70 -10.05 -16.15
C GLY A 303 -1.99 -9.97 -14.64
N THR A 304 -3.26 -9.89 -14.24
CA THR A 304 -3.70 -9.78 -12.85
C THR A 304 -4.13 -11.16 -12.34
N ILE A 305 -5.25 -11.73 -12.81
CA ILE A 305 -5.73 -13.07 -12.41
C ILE A 305 -4.93 -14.18 -13.08
N THR A 306 -4.56 -13.96 -14.34
CA THR A 306 -3.77 -14.88 -15.14
C THR A 306 -2.35 -14.38 -15.30
N ILE A 307 -1.47 -15.25 -15.79
CA ILE A 307 -0.07 -14.87 -16.09
C ILE A 307 -0.01 -13.83 -17.24
N GLY A 308 -1.09 -13.67 -18.01
CA GLY A 308 -1.23 -12.65 -19.05
C GLY A 308 -0.85 -13.12 -20.45
N ASN A 309 -0.18 -14.27 -20.57
CA ASN A 309 0.14 -14.90 -21.86
C ASN A 309 -0.66 -16.20 -22.01
N ARG A 310 -1.37 -16.34 -23.13
CA ARG A 310 -2.02 -17.59 -23.50
C ARG A 310 -0.95 -18.59 -23.90
N LYS A 311 -0.85 -19.72 -23.19
CA LYS A 311 0.10 -20.78 -23.48
C LYS A 311 -0.58 -21.94 -24.19
N ALA A 312 0.09 -22.55 -25.16
CA ALA A 312 -0.32 -23.81 -25.71
C ALA A 312 -0.31 -24.89 -24.63
N THR A 313 -1.43 -25.59 -24.48
CA THR A 313 -1.59 -26.65 -23.46
C THR A 313 -1.80 -28.02 -24.08
N ASN A 314 -2.43 -28.10 -25.26
CA ASN A 314 -2.70 -29.38 -25.89
C ASN A 314 -2.78 -29.32 -27.42
N PHE A 315 -2.51 -30.46 -28.07
CA PHE A 315 -2.67 -30.68 -29.51
C PHE A 315 -3.76 -31.72 -29.75
N TYR A 316 -4.77 -31.35 -30.53
CA TYR A 316 -5.88 -32.21 -30.90
C TYR A 316 -5.85 -32.47 -32.42
N PRO A 317 -5.30 -33.61 -32.88
CA PRO A 317 -5.30 -33.97 -34.30
C PRO A 317 -6.73 -34.23 -34.79
N ALA A 318 -6.97 -33.96 -36.08
CA ALA A 318 -8.19 -34.36 -36.78
C ALA A 318 -8.22 -35.89 -36.98
N ASP A 319 -9.42 -36.46 -37.17
CA ASP A 319 -9.59 -37.87 -37.52
C ASP A 319 -8.70 -38.29 -38.70
N GLY A 320 -7.91 -39.34 -38.52
CA GLY A 320 -6.98 -39.87 -39.52
C GLY A 320 -5.65 -39.12 -39.64
N VAL A 321 -5.41 -38.06 -38.85
CA VAL A 321 -4.13 -37.32 -38.82
C VAL A 321 -3.26 -37.81 -37.66
N MET A 322 -2.00 -38.15 -37.95
CA MET A 322 -1.02 -38.50 -36.91
C MET A 322 -0.68 -37.26 -36.07
N LYS A 323 -0.60 -37.42 -34.75
CA LYS A 323 -0.28 -36.30 -33.83
C LYS A 323 1.05 -35.63 -34.19
N GLU A 324 2.04 -36.40 -34.61
CA GLU A 324 3.37 -35.94 -35.02
C GLU A 324 3.28 -35.01 -36.24
N ALA A 325 2.36 -35.26 -37.17
CA ALA A 325 2.15 -34.41 -38.34
C ALA A 325 1.59 -33.03 -37.94
N LEU A 326 0.61 -33.00 -37.03
CA LEU A 326 0.09 -31.76 -36.46
C LEU A 326 1.18 -30.99 -35.71
N VAL A 327 1.94 -31.67 -34.84
CA VAL A 327 3.01 -31.04 -34.05
C VAL A 327 4.10 -30.47 -34.95
N ARG A 328 4.51 -31.20 -35.99
CA ARG A 328 5.46 -30.71 -37.00
C ARG A 328 4.95 -29.44 -37.68
N ALA A 329 3.72 -29.48 -38.21
CA ALA A 329 3.14 -28.34 -38.92
C ALA A 329 2.97 -27.13 -38.00
N ALA A 330 2.50 -27.34 -36.77
CA ALA A 330 2.40 -26.31 -35.75
C ALA A 330 3.77 -25.69 -35.46
N THR A 331 4.82 -26.49 -35.25
CA THR A 331 6.17 -26.01 -34.96
C THR A 331 6.75 -25.20 -36.12
N LEU A 332 6.66 -25.72 -37.36
CA LEU A 332 7.17 -25.05 -38.56
C LEU A 332 6.46 -23.72 -38.83
N SER A 333 5.14 -23.68 -38.66
CA SER A 333 4.36 -22.44 -38.82
C SER A 333 4.65 -21.41 -37.73
N SER A 334 5.20 -21.82 -36.59
CA SER A 334 5.45 -20.96 -35.43
C SER A 334 6.89 -20.50 -35.27
N MET A 335 7.82 -20.99 -36.09
CA MET A 335 9.25 -20.78 -35.85
C MET A 335 9.79 -19.38 -36.19
N ALA A 336 9.05 -18.60 -36.99
CA ALA A 336 9.47 -17.27 -37.42
C ALA A 336 8.73 -16.12 -36.72
N ASP A 337 7.80 -16.45 -35.84
CA ASP A 337 6.99 -15.48 -35.12
C ASP A 337 7.38 -15.51 -33.63
N GLU A 338 7.80 -14.35 -33.11
CA GLU A 338 8.37 -14.24 -31.77
C GLU A 338 7.34 -13.99 -30.68
N THR A 339 6.04 -13.95 -31.04
CA THR A 339 4.97 -13.71 -30.07
C THR A 339 4.92 -14.80 -28.98
N PRO A 340 4.47 -14.47 -27.75
CA PRO A 340 4.41 -15.41 -26.64
C PRO A 340 3.62 -16.69 -26.95
N GLU A 341 2.53 -16.56 -27.68
CA GLU A 341 1.68 -17.67 -28.11
C GLU A 341 2.44 -18.65 -29.01
N GLU A 342 3.15 -18.11 -30.01
CA GLU A 342 3.95 -18.87 -30.98
C GLU A 342 5.11 -19.61 -30.29
N LYS A 343 5.84 -18.91 -29.40
CA LYS A 343 6.88 -19.53 -28.56
C LYS A 343 6.32 -20.64 -27.68
N SER A 344 5.13 -20.47 -27.11
CA SER A 344 4.49 -21.50 -26.27
C SER A 344 4.10 -22.75 -27.06
N ILE A 345 3.76 -22.62 -28.35
CA ILE A 345 3.46 -23.76 -29.23
C ILE A 345 4.73 -24.58 -29.49
N VAL A 346 5.85 -23.90 -29.76
CA VAL A 346 7.16 -24.55 -29.92
C VAL A 346 7.62 -25.21 -28.63
N GLU A 347 7.42 -24.55 -27.47
CA GLU A 347 7.70 -25.10 -26.14
C GLU A 347 6.89 -26.39 -25.88
N LEU A 348 5.57 -26.36 -26.13
CA LEU A 348 4.68 -27.51 -25.96
C LEU A 348 5.05 -28.66 -26.90
N ALA A 349 5.50 -28.35 -28.11
CA ALA A 349 5.92 -29.36 -29.10
C ALA A 349 7.14 -30.16 -28.62
N GLY A 350 7.99 -29.58 -27.75
CA GLY A 350 9.15 -30.26 -27.17
C GLY A 350 10.22 -30.67 -28.19
N VAL A 351 10.17 -30.12 -29.40
CA VAL A 351 11.07 -30.41 -30.52
C VAL A 351 11.82 -29.16 -30.93
N ASN A 352 13.11 -29.31 -31.23
CA ASN A 352 13.92 -28.20 -31.71
C ASN A 352 13.49 -27.85 -33.15
N PRO A 353 13.01 -26.62 -33.45
CA PRO A 353 12.56 -26.25 -34.80
C PRO A 353 13.64 -26.48 -35.86
N SER A 354 14.91 -26.28 -35.51
CA SER A 354 16.06 -26.49 -36.41
C SER A 354 16.29 -27.96 -36.79
N SER A 355 15.64 -28.91 -36.13
CA SER A 355 15.66 -30.32 -36.53
C SER A 355 14.90 -30.57 -37.85
N TYR A 356 13.95 -29.70 -38.18
CA TYR A 356 13.24 -29.74 -39.46
C TYR A 356 14.04 -28.93 -40.50
N LYS A 357 14.76 -29.64 -41.37
CA LYS A 357 15.42 -29.02 -42.51
C LYS A 357 14.37 -28.70 -43.57
N VAL A 358 14.16 -27.41 -43.82
CA VAL A 358 13.26 -26.90 -44.85
C VAL A 358 14.08 -26.05 -45.81
N GLU A 359 14.05 -26.37 -47.11
CA GLU A 359 14.75 -25.59 -48.13
C GLU A 359 13.90 -24.40 -48.60
N ASN A 360 14.51 -23.22 -48.70
CA ASN A 360 13.89 -21.97 -49.16
C ASN A 360 12.50 -21.64 -48.54
N PRO A 361 12.37 -21.59 -47.19
CA PRO A 361 11.10 -21.26 -46.56
C PRO A 361 10.71 -19.79 -46.76
N ALA A 362 9.46 -19.55 -47.15
CA ALA A 362 8.82 -18.24 -47.12
C ALA A 362 7.89 -18.15 -45.91
N PHE A 363 8.27 -17.37 -44.91
CA PHE A 363 7.51 -17.20 -43.68
C PHE A 363 6.42 -16.14 -43.82
N ILE A 364 5.27 -16.45 -43.23
CA ILE A 364 4.12 -15.54 -43.15
C ILE A 364 3.92 -15.21 -41.68
N LYS A 365 4.27 -13.96 -41.34
CA LYS A 365 4.10 -13.43 -39.99
C LYS A 365 2.61 -13.23 -39.68
N PHE A 366 2.25 -13.36 -38.42
CA PHE A 366 0.91 -13.02 -37.98
C PHE A 366 0.59 -11.54 -38.25
N THR A 367 -0.62 -11.27 -38.77
CA THR A 367 -1.19 -9.92 -38.79
C THR A 367 -2.61 -9.91 -38.25
N ALA A 368 -3.02 -8.81 -37.61
CA ALA A 368 -4.37 -8.68 -37.05
C ALA A 368 -5.49 -8.78 -38.11
N GLU A 369 -5.19 -8.41 -39.35
CA GLU A 369 -6.13 -8.51 -40.49
C GLU A 369 -6.31 -9.95 -40.97
N THR A 370 -5.21 -10.71 -41.08
CA THR A 370 -5.24 -12.10 -41.56
C THR A 370 -5.59 -13.09 -40.46
N ARG A 371 -5.36 -12.73 -39.18
CA ARG A 371 -5.56 -13.56 -37.98
C ARG A 371 -4.93 -14.95 -38.12
N SER A 372 -3.86 -15.07 -38.91
CA SER A 372 -3.16 -16.31 -39.20
C SER A 372 -1.68 -16.04 -39.48
N SER A 373 -0.86 -17.05 -39.19
CA SER A 373 0.58 -17.14 -39.47
C SER A 373 0.84 -18.43 -40.25
N GLY A 374 2.05 -18.58 -40.81
CA GLY A 374 2.35 -19.77 -41.59
C GLY A 374 3.72 -19.79 -42.23
N ILE A 375 3.93 -20.82 -43.03
CA ILE A 375 5.15 -21.06 -43.79
C ILE A 375 4.79 -21.71 -45.13
N ASP A 376 5.45 -21.26 -46.18
CA ASP A 376 5.40 -21.86 -47.52
C ASP A 376 6.79 -22.38 -47.88
N PHE A 377 6.87 -23.63 -48.33
CA PHE A 377 8.12 -24.21 -48.82
C PHE A 377 7.81 -25.32 -49.83
N GLU A 378 8.64 -25.45 -50.86
CA GLU A 378 8.44 -26.41 -51.95
C GLU A 378 7.00 -26.37 -52.53
N GLN A 379 6.20 -27.42 -52.28
CA GLN A 379 4.79 -27.52 -52.64
C GLN A 379 3.86 -27.53 -51.41
N THR A 380 4.40 -27.27 -50.22
CA THR A 380 3.67 -27.35 -48.94
C THR A 380 3.36 -25.95 -48.43
N ARG A 381 2.07 -25.71 -48.14
CA ARG A 381 1.57 -24.46 -47.55
C ARG A 381 0.95 -24.76 -46.20
N ILE A 382 1.58 -24.29 -45.13
CA ILE A 382 1.08 -24.47 -43.77
C ILE A 382 0.51 -23.15 -43.26
N ARG A 383 -0.72 -23.18 -42.75
CA ARG A 383 -1.39 -22.03 -42.14
C ARG A 383 -1.89 -22.43 -40.77
N LYS A 384 -1.75 -21.51 -39.82
CA LYS A 384 -2.31 -21.63 -38.47
C LYS A 384 -2.94 -20.32 -38.10
N GLY A 385 -4.11 -20.35 -37.45
CA GLY A 385 -4.75 -19.11 -37.03
C GLY A 385 -6.08 -19.32 -36.34
N ALA A 386 -6.81 -18.22 -36.19
CA ALA A 386 -8.17 -18.25 -35.66
C ALA A 386 -9.08 -19.15 -36.52
N THR A 387 -10.00 -19.85 -35.87
CA THR A 387 -10.90 -20.83 -36.51
C THR A 387 -11.57 -20.28 -37.77
N ASP A 388 -12.14 -19.06 -37.70
CA ASP A 388 -12.88 -18.48 -38.81
C ASP A 388 -11.98 -18.13 -40.00
N ALA A 389 -10.75 -17.68 -39.72
CA ALA A 389 -9.77 -17.34 -40.75
C ALA A 389 -9.33 -18.59 -41.52
N ILE A 390 -8.97 -19.65 -40.80
CA ILE A 390 -8.55 -20.91 -41.42
C ILE A 390 -9.73 -21.59 -42.13
N ARG A 391 -10.92 -21.58 -41.54
CA ARG A 391 -12.13 -22.07 -42.23
C ARG A 391 -12.35 -21.36 -43.55
N ASN A 392 -12.24 -20.04 -43.58
CA ASN A 392 -12.43 -19.26 -44.80
C ASN A 392 -11.39 -19.60 -45.87
N ILE A 393 -10.13 -19.85 -45.50
CA ILE A 393 -9.07 -20.28 -46.43
C ILE A 393 -9.43 -21.64 -47.05
N ILE A 394 -9.85 -22.60 -46.22
CA ILE A 394 -10.18 -23.97 -46.63
C ILE A 394 -11.40 -24.00 -47.55
N VAL A 395 -12.48 -23.30 -47.15
CA VAL A 395 -13.73 -23.27 -47.93
C VAL A 395 -13.54 -22.54 -49.26
N LYS A 396 -12.74 -21.46 -49.31
CA LYS A 396 -12.42 -20.77 -50.57
C LYS A 396 -11.61 -21.65 -51.54
N ALA A 397 -10.82 -22.58 -51.01
CA ALA A 397 -10.09 -23.56 -51.82
C ALA A 397 -10.97 -24.73 -52.30
N GLY A 398 -12.26 -24.77 -51.92
CA GLY A 398 -13.21 -25.81 -52.31
C GLY A 398 -13.23 -27.03 -51.40
N ASN A 399 -12.51 -26.99 -50.27
CA ASN A 399 -12.46 -28.09 -49.31
C ASN A 399 -13.55 -27.97 -48.24
N LEU A 400 -13.98 -29.12 -47.68
CA LEU A 400 -14.92 -29.17 -46.57
C LEU A 400 -14.19 -28.97 -45.24
N PHE A 401 -14.77 -28.19 -44.33
CA PHE A 401 -14.28 -28.07 -42.96
C PHE A 401 -14.85 -29.22 -42.12
N PRO A 402 -14.01 -30.07 -41.47
CA PRO A 402 -14.49 -31.23 -40.73
C PRO A 402 -15.39 -30.86 -39.55
N GLN A 403 -16.51 -31.57 -39.38
CA GLN A 403 -17.47 -31.31 -38.30
C GLN A 403 -16.90 -31.65 -36.92
N GLU A 404 -16.05 -32.68 -36.82
CA GLU A 404 -15.34 -33.06 -35.59
C GLU A 404 -14.48 -31.90 -35.04
N ILE A 405 -13.81 -31.17 -35.93
CA ILE A 405 -12.99 -30.01 -35.57
C ILE A 405 -13.87 -28.89 -35.01
N ASP A 406 -15.09 -28.70 -35.55
CA ASP A 406 -16.04 -27.74 -35.01
C ASP A 406 -16.51 -28.08 -33.60
N GLU A 407 -16.75 -29.36 -33.33
CA GLU A 407 -17.09 -29.83 -31.99
C GLU A 407 -15.92 -29.63 -31.02
N ARG A 408 -14.69 -29.93 -31.46
CA ARG A 408 -13.48 -29.72 -30.66
C ARG A 408 -13.23 -28.24 -30.37
N VAL A 409 -13.37 -27.36 -31.36
CA VAL A 409 -13.28 -25.90 -31.19
C VAL A 409 -14.29 -25.43 -30.14
N LYS A 410 -15.55 -25.86 -30.24
CA LYS A 410 -16.58 -25.52 -29.25
C LYS A 410 -16.22 -26.00 -27.85
N LEU A 411 -15.73 -27.22 -27.71
CA LEU A 411 -15.31 -27.79 -26.43
C LEU A 411 -14.15 -26.98 -25.80
N ILE A 412 -13.13 -26.64 -26.59
CA ILE A 412 -12.00 -25.82 -26.15
C ILE A 412 -12.49 -24.45 -25.67
N SER A 413 -13.35 -23.79 -26.45
CA SER A 413 -13.92 -22.50 -26.08
C SER A 413 -14.77 -22.55 -24.81
N GLN A 414 -15.54 -23.63 -24.60
CA GLN A 414 -16.31 -23.87 -23.37
C GLN A 414 -15.41 -24.07 -22.15
N ASN A 415 -14.24 -24.68 -22.33
CA ASN A 415 -13.21 -24.85 -21.28
C ASN A 415 -12.30 -23.62 -21.11
N GLY A 416 -12.72 -22.46 -21.64
CA GLY A 416 -11.99 -21.20 -21.56
C GLY A 416 -10.69 -21.14 -22.35
N GLY A 417 -10.48 -22.09 -23.28
CA GLY A 417 -9.35 -22.08 -24.21
C GLY A 417 -9.65 -21.27 -25.48
N THR A 418 -8.59 -20.75 -26.10
CA THR A 418 -8.59 -20.19 -27.44
C THR A 418 -8.11 -21.26 -28.43
N PRO A 419 -8.98 -21.75 -29.32
CA PRO A 419 -8.58 -22.73 -30.32
C PRO A 419 -7.86 -22.05 -31.50
N LEU A 420 -6.71 -22.59 -31.90
CA LEU A 420 -6.05 -22.27 -33.17
C LEU A 420 -6.09 -23.48 -34.09
N VAL A 421 -6.60 -23.31 -35.30
CA VAL A 421 -6.68 -24.40 -36.28
C VAL A 421 -5.40 -24.40 -37.11
N VAL A 422 -4.84 -25.59 -37.36
CA VAL A 422 -3.68 -25.79 -38.23
C VAL A 422 -4.13 -26.50 -39.50
N ALA A 423 -3.70 -26.00 -40.65
CA ALA A 423 -3.96 -26.58 -41.95
C ALA A 423 -2.68 -26.70 -42.78
N GLU A 424 -2.58 -27.77 -43.55
CA GLU A 424 -1.51 -28.02 -44.52
C GLU A 424 -2.17 -28.28 -45.88
N ASN A 425 -1.76 -27.53 -46.92
CA ASN A 425 -2.35 -27.60 -48.27
C ASN A 425 -3.88 -27.52 -48.25
N GLU A 426 -4.40 -26.56 -47.47
CA GLU A 426 -5.84 -26.29 -47.31
C GLU A 426 -6.65 -27.49 -46.76
N GLN A 427 -6.00 -28.46 -46.12
CA GLN A 427 -6.63 -29.52 -45.33
C GLN A 427 -6.36 -29.31 -43.84
N VAL A 428 -7.38 -29.49 -42.99
CA VAL A 428 -7.23 -29.35 -41.54
C VAL A 428 -6.41 -30.51 -40.99
N LEU A 429 -5.35 -30.19 -40.24
CA LEU A 429 -4.56 -31.17 -39.50
C LEU A 429 -5.04 -31.34 -38.05
N GLY A 430 -5.62 -30.28 -37.46
CA GLY A 430 -6.13 -30.32 -36.10
C GLY A 430 -6.22 -28.94 -35.46
N VAL A 431 -6.37 -28.95 -34.12
CA VAL A 431 -6.53 -27.76 -33.29
C VAL A 431 -5.48 -27.73 -32.19
N ILE A 432 -4.91 -26.56 -31.94
CA ILE A 432 -4.07 -26.25 -30.79
C ILE A 432 -4.93 -25.52 -29.77
N GLU A 433 -4.91 -25.97 -28.53
CA GLU A 433 -5.55 -25.27 -27.42
C GLU A 433 -4.56 -24.33 -26.75
N LEU A 434 -4.82 -23.03 -26.88
CA LEU A 434 -4.17 -22.02 -26.05
C LEU A 434 -5.04 -21.76 -24.81
N GLN A 435 -4.46 -21.76 -23.62
CA GLN A 435 -5.17 -21.43 -22.40
C GLN A 435 -4.47 -20.29 -21.66
N ASP A 436 -5.26 -19.38 -21.10
CA ASP A 436 -4.75 -18.36 -20.21
C ASP A 436 -4.60 -18.96 -18.81
N VAL A 437 -3.36 -19.13 -18.36
CA VAL A 437 -3.07 -19.88 -17.13
C VAL A 437 -3.33 -19.00 -15.92
N ILE A 438 -4.23 -19.45 -15.04
CA ILE A 438 -4.55 -18.77 -13.78
C ILE A 438 -3.34 -18.83 -12.85
N LYS A 439 -3.02 -17.71 -12.18
CA LYS A 439 -1.91 -17.64 -11.22
C LYS A 439 -2.12 -18.64 -10.07
N PRO A 440 -1.08 -19.35 -9.61
CA PRO A 440 -1.18 -20.26 -8.47
C PRO A 440 -1.69 -19.53 -7.22
N GLY A 441 -2.54 -20.20 -6.43
CA GLY A 441 -3.03 -19.69 -5.15
C GLY A 441 -4.08 -18.59 -5.23
N ILE A 442 -4.48 -18.10 -6.41
CA ILE A 442 -5.45 -16.98 -6.53
C ILE A 442 -6.80 -17.28 -5.86
N HIS A 443 -7.23 -18.55 -5.89
CA HIS A 443 -8.50 -18.99 -5.31
C HIS A 443 -8.58 -18.79 -3.79
N GLU A 444 -7.55 -19.24 -3.07
CA GLU A 444 -7.45 -19.03 -1.61
C GLU A 444 -7.41 -17.54 -1.24
N ARG A 445 -6.82 -16.74 -2.13
CA ARG A 445 -6.66 -15.31 -1.95
C ARG A 445 -8.00 -14.57 -2.14
N PHE A 446 -8.82 -14.96 -3.13
CA PHE A 446 -10.21 -14.47 -3.25
C PHE A 446 -11.12 -14.94 -2.12
N GLU A 447 -10.94 -16.17 -1.60
CA GLU A 447 -11.63 -16.57 -0.38
C GLU A 447 -11.31 -15.66 0.81
N ARG A 448 -10.05 -15.24 0.96
CA ARG A 448 -9.64 -14.33 2.05
C ARG A 448 -10.31 -12.97 1.91
N LEU A 449 -10.35 -12.40 0.70
CA LEU A 449 -11.08 -11.15 0.43
C LEU A 449 -12.57 -11.27 0.74
N ARG A 450 -13.19 -12.37 0.36
CA ARG A 450 -14.60 -12.67 0.67
C ARG A 450 -14.84 -12.76 2.18
N LYS A 451 -13.95 -13.41 2.94
CA LYS A 451 -13.98 -13.45 4.42
C LYS A 451 -13.79 -12.07 5.06
N MET A 452 -13.18 -11.12 4.35
CA MET A 452 -13.07 -9.72 4.76
C MET A 452 -14.28 -8.87 4.37
N GLY A 453 -15.26 -9.44 3.66
CA GLY A 453 -16.47 -8.76 3.20
C GLY A 453 -16.32 -8.05 1.86
N ILE A 454 -15.26 -8.32 1.09
CA ILE A 454 -14.97 -7.65 -0.18
C ILE A 454 -15.50 -8.52 -1.33
N LYS A 455 -16.38 -7.94 -2.17
CA LYS A 455 -16.86 -8.56 -3.41
C LYS A 455 -15.78 -8.44 -4.48
N THR A 456 -15.45 -9.53 -5.16
CA THR A 456 -14.44 -9.55 -6.23
C THR A 456 -15.10 -9.72 -7.59
N VAL A 457 -14.82 -8.81 -8.52
CA VAL A 457 -15.41 -8.78 -9.86
C VAL A 457 -14.30 -8.85 -10.89
N MET A 458 -14.31 -9.90 -11.72
CA MET A 458 -13.38 -10.01 -12.84
C MET A 458 -13.91 -9.22 -14.04
N VAL A 459 -13.05 -8.46 -14.71
CA VAL A 459 -13.39 -7.74 -15.92
C VAL A 459 -12.54 -8.26 -17.06
N THR A 460 -13.16 -8.60 -18.20
CA THR A 460 -12.45 -9.15 -19.35
C THR A 460 -13.10 -8.78 -20.67
N GLY A 461 -12.28 -8.68 -21.71
CA GLY A 461 -12.73 -8.59 -23.10
C GLY A 461 -13.03 -9.96 -23.74
N ASP A 462 -12.79 -11.06 -23.03
CA ASP A 462 -13.13 -12.40 -23.52
C ASP A 462 -14.65 -12.59 -23.60
N ASN A 463 -15.08 -13.57 -24.41
CA ASN A 463 -16.48 -13.93 -24.54
C ASN A 463 -17.05 -14.47 -23.20
N PRO A 464 -18.39 -14.48 -23.03
CA PRO A 464 -19.02 -14.88 -21.77
C PRO A 464 -18.73 -16.31 -21.30
N LEU A 465 -18.52 -17.27 -22.20
CA LEU A 465 -18.23 -18.66 -21.84
C LEU A 465 -16.83 -18.79 -21.23
N THR A 466 -15.84 -18.17 -21.87
CA THR A 466 -14.46 -18.14 -21.39
C THR A 466 -14.35 -17.36 -20.08
N ALA A 467 -15.01 -16.20 -19.98
CA ALA A 467 -15.05 -15.42 -18.75
C ALA A 467 -15.66 -16.20 -17.59
N LYS A 468 -16.79 -16.89 -17.82
CA LYS A 468 -17.44 -17.70 -16.80
C LYS A 468 -16.54 -18.84 -16.30
N TYR A 469 -15.89 -19.57 -17.20
CA TYR A 469 -14.99 -20.65 -16.83
C TYR A 469 -13.82 -20.16 -15.95
N ILE A 470 -13.18 -19.05 -16.34
CA ILE A 470 -12.08 -18.46 -15.56
C ILE A 470 -12.60 -17.96 -14.21
N ALA A 471 -13.78 -17.33 -14.18
CA ALA A 471 -14.38 -16.82 -12.96
C ALA A 471 -14.64 -17.95 -11.93
N GLU A 472 -15.24 -19.06 -12.38
CA GLU A 472 -15.53 -20.22 -11.54
C GLU A 472 -14.25 -20.89 -11.04
N LYS A 473 -13.24 -21.08 -11.91
CA LYS A 473 -11.94 -21.65 -11.50
C LYS A 473 -11.17 -20.75 -10.55
N ALA A 474 -11.16 -19.44 -10.80
CA ALA A 474 -10.48 -18.48 -9.95
C ALA A 474 -11.23 -18.30 -8.62
N GLY A 475 -12.54 -18.45 -8.58
CA GLY A 475 -13.36 -18.26 -7.38
C GLY A 475 -13.74 -16.79 -7.12
N VAL A 476 -13.84 -15.98 -8.16
CA VAL A 476 -14.36 -14.59 -8.05
C VAL A 476 -15.88 -14.60 -7.82
N ASP A 477 -16.42 -13.51 -7.26
CA ASP A 477 -17.86 -13.39 -6.98
C ASP A 477 -18.69 -13.14 -8.23
N ASP A 478 -18.15 -12.40 -9.19
CA ASP A 478 -18.88 -11.92 -10.37
C ASP A 478 -17.91 -11.66 -11.52
N PHE A 479 -18.43 -11.51 -12.74
CA PHE A 479 -17.61 -11.15 -13.90
C PHE A 479 -18.35 -10.28 -14.93
N ILE A 480 -17.57 -9.47 -15.66
CA ILE A 480 -18.02 -8.70 -16.82
C ILE A 480 -17.25 -9.21 -18.04
N ALA A 481 -17.97 -9.80 -18.98
CA ALA A 481 -17.43 -10.30 -20.24
C ALA A 481 -17.58 -9.25 -21.35
N GLU A 482 -16.77 -9.37 -22.40
CA GLU A 482 -16.77 -8.46 -23.57
C GLU A 482 -16.71 -6.97 -23.19
N ALA A 483 -16.06 -6.66 -22.05
CA ALA A 483 -16.07 -5.34 -21.46
C ALA A 483 -15.27 -4.33 -22.29
N LYS A 484 -15.90 -3.21 -22.66
CA LYS A 484 -15.22 -2.03 -23.20
C LYS A 484 -14.66 -1.17 -22.05
N PRO A 485 -13.69 -0.28 -22.31
CA PRO A 485 -13.17 0.64 -21.28
C PRO A 485 -14.28 1.45 -20.58
N GLU A 486 -15.31 1.87 -21.33
CA GLU A 486 -16.47 2.59 -20.82
C GLU A 486 -17.30 1.73 -19.85
N ASP A 487 -17.43 0.43 -20.11
CA ASP A 487 -18.19 -0.49 -19.25
C ASP A 487 -17.53 -0.64 -17.88
N LYS A 488 -16.18 -0.65 -17.83
CA LYS A 488 -15.42 -0.67 -16.57
C LYS A 488 -15.75 0.57 -15.74
N MET A 489 -15.68 1.75 -16.34
CA MET A 489 -15.99 3.01 -15.66
C MET A 489 -17.45 3.09 -15.20
N ASN A 490 -18.40 2.64 -16.04
CA ASN A 490 -19.82 2.65 -15.71
C ASN A 490 -20.14 1.71 -14.55
N TYR A 491 -19.49 0.55 -14.48
CA TYR A 491 -19.62 -0.37 -13.35
C TYR A 491 -19.10 0.28 -12.06
N ILE A 492 -17.91 0.90 -12.08
CA ILE A 492 -17.35 1.61 -10.93
C ILE A 492 -18.31 2.70 -10.44
N LYS A 493 -18.79 3.55 -11.35
CA LYS A 493 -19.74 4.63 -11.01
C LYS A 493 -21.03 4.10 -10.42
N LYS A 494 -21.55 2.97 -10.94
CA LYS A 494 -22.76 2.35 -10.43
C LYS A 494 -22.59 1.87 -8.99
N GLU A 495 -21.53 1.12 -8.70
CA GLU A 495 -21.24 0.66 -7.34
C GLU A 495 -21.00 1.86 -6.37
N GLN A 496 -20.32 2.91 -6.84
CA GLN A 496 -20.12 4.15 -6.07
C GLN A 496 -21.45 4.86 -5.77
N LEU A 497 -22.38 4.92 -6.73
CA LEU A 497 -23.72 5.49 -6.52
C LEU A 497 -24.55 4.66 -5.54
N ASP A 498 -24.33 3.35 -5.48
CA ASP A 498 -24.91 2.44 -4.49
C ASP A 498 -24.24 2.57 -3.10
N GLY A 499 -23.30 3.50 -2.94
CA GLY A 499 -22.63 3.81 -1.67
C GLY A 499 -21.48 2.88 -1.31
N ARG A 500 -20.97 2.10 -2.28
CA ARG A 500 -19.85 1.17 -2.09
C ARG A 500 -18.54 1.82 -2.51
N LEU A 501 -17.47 1.56 -1.75
CA LEU A 501 -16.12 1.97 -2.13
C LEU A 501 -15.51 0.94 -3.07
N VAL A 502 -14.99 1.42 -4.20
CA VAL A 502 -14.54 0.58 -5.30
C VAL A 502 -13.04 0.70 -5.48
N ALA A 503 -12.36 -0.44 -5.46
CA ALA A 503 -10.98 -0.55 -5.91
C ALA A 503 -10.91 -1.18 -7.30
N MET A 504 -9.95 -0.73 -8.09
CA MET A 504 -9.62 -1.33 -9.37
C MET A 504 -8.13 -1.62 -9.45
N MET A 505 -7.79 -2.79 -9.99
CA MET A 505 -6.43 -3.14 -10.37
C MET A 505 -6.34 -3.37 -11.87
N GLY A 506 -5.30 -2.83 -12.50
CA GLY A 506 -5.04 -2.95 -13.93
C GLY A 506 -3.64 -2.47 -14.34
N ASP A 507 -3.26 -2.75 -15.58
CA ASP A 507 -1.92 -2.49 -16.13
C ASP A 507 -1.92 -1.76 -17.49
N GLY A 508 -3.06 -1.76 -18.19
CA GLY A 508 -3.17 -1.21 -19.53
C GLY A 508 -3.41 0.31 -19.56
N THR A 509 -3.04 0.94 -20.68
CA THR A 509 -3.50 2.30 -21.03
C THR A 509 -5.03 2.39 -21.06
N ASN A 510 -5.68 1.29 -21.45
CA ASN A 510 -7.14 1.17 -21.49
C ASN A 510 -7.79 1.21 -20.10
N ASP A 511 -7.02 0.91 -19.05
CA ASP A 511 -7.51 0.90 -17.67
C ASP A 511 -7.31 2.24 -16.96
N ALA A 512 -6.45 3.11 -17.49
CA ALA A 512 -6.14 4.39 -16.86
C ALA A 512 -7.39 5.24 -16.52
N PRO A 513 -8.41 5.37 -17.40
CA PRO A 513 -9.64 6.10 -17.04
C PRO A 513 -10.42 5.47 -15.87
N ALA A 514 -10.44 4.13 -15.81
CA ALA A 514 -11.16 3.40 -14.78
C ALA A 514 -10.38 3.38 -13.45
N LEU A 515 -9.05 3.27 -13.49
CA LEU A 515 -8.15 3.44 -12.34
C LEU A 515 -8.29 4.82 -11.70
N ALA A 516 -8.43 5.88 -12.51
CA ALA A 516 -8.64 7.24 -12.03
C ALA A 516 -10.04 7.47 -11.43
N GLN A 517 -11.05 6.74 -11.92
CA GLN A 517 -12.44 6.81 -11.43
C GLN A 517 -12.64 6.03 -10.13
N ALA A 518 -11.88 4.95 -9.92
CA ALA A 518 -11.93 4.15 -8.70
C ALA A 518 -11.52 4.96 -7.46
N ASP A 519 -12.09 4.62 -6.30
CA ASP A 519 -11.68 5.22 -5.03
C ASP A 519 -10.23 4.84 -4.69
N VAL A 520 -9.85 3.60 -5.04
CA VAL A 520 -8.47 3.09 -4.98
C VAL A 520 -8.10 2.47 -6.33
N GLY A 521 -7.26 3.15 -7.09
CA GLY A 521 -6.70 2.65 -8.34
C GLY A 521 -5.30 2.10 -8.11
N VAL A 522 -5.11 0.79 -8.25
CA VAL A 522 -3.81 0.11 -8.10
C VAL A 522 -3.27 -0.26 -9.48
N ALA A 523 -2.23 0.45 -9.90
CA ALA A 523 -1.52 0.14 -11.14
C ALA A 523 -0.43 -0.91 -10.89
N MET A 524 -0.23 -1.83 -11.83
CA MET A 524 0.92 -2.74 -11.80
C MET A 524 2.22 -2.03 -12.23
N ASN A 525 3.37 -2.43 -11.70
CA ASN A 525 4.68 -1.90 -12.09
C ASN A 525 5.09 -2.27 -13.52
N SER A 526 4.63 -3.39 -14.06
CA SER A 526 4.74 -3.71 -15.49
C SER A 526 3.79 -2.87 -16.35
N GLY A 527 2.84 -2.17 -15.74
CA GLY A 527 1.84 -1.37 -16.43
C GLY A 527 2.39 -0.11 -17.09
N THR A 528 1.61 0.42 -18.02
CA THR A 528 2.00 1.62 -18.79
C THR A 528 2.14 2.86 -17.90
N GLN A 529 2.95 3.85 -18.33
CA GLN A 529 3.11 5.10 -17.56
C GLN A 529 1.77 5.78 -17.31
N ALA A 530 0.86 5.77 -18.28
CA ALA A 530 -0.51 6.30 -18.12
C ALA A 530 -1.29 5.60 -17.00
N ALA A 531 -1.17 4.28 -16.86
CA ALA A 531 -1.81 3.53 -15.77
C ALA A 531 -1.21 3.90 -14.40
N LYS A 532 0.13 3.98 -14.30
CA LYS A 532 0.82 4.41 -13.07
C LYS A 532 0.49 5.85 -12.66
N GLU A 533 0.27 6.74 -13.63
CA GLU A 533 -0.13 8.13 -13.38
C GLU A 533 -1.61 8.25 -12.97
N ALA A 534 -2.48 7.43 -13.54
CA ALA A 534 -3.90 7.41 -13.19
C ALA A 534 -4.18 6.75 -11.82
N GLY A 535 -3.48 5.65 -11.51
CA GLY A 535 -3.62 4.95 -10.23
C GLY A 535 -3.14 5.80 -9.05
N ASN A 536 -3.80 5.69 -7.90
CA ASN A 536 -3.36 6.33 -6.66
C ASN A 536 -2.42 5.44 -5.82
N MET A 537 -2.24 4.19 -6.26
CA MET A 537 -1.22 3.26 -5.80
C MET A 537 -0.52 2.57 -6.97
N VAL A 538 0.71 2.10 -6.73
CA VAL A 538 1.48 1.27 -7.66
C VAL A 538 1.96 0.03 -6.91
N ASP A 539 1.59 -1.15 -7.40
CA ASP A 539 2.11 -2.44 -6.93
C ASP A 539 3.43 -2.75 -7.63
N LEU A 540 4.52 -2.85 -6.86
CA LEU A 540 5.86 -3.09 -7.39
C LEU A 540 6.10 -4.55 -7.80
N ASP A 541 5.32 -5.48 -7.27
CA ASP A 541 5.55 -6.92 -7.43
C ASP A 541 4.73 -7.51 -8.59
N ASN A 542 3.75 -6.76 -9.12
CA ASN A 542 2.76 -7.25 -10.11
C ASN A 542 2.00 -8.50 -9.62
N ASP A 543 1.84 -8.61 -8.30
CA ASP A 543 1.05 -9.65 -7.65
C ASP A 543 -0.26 -9.03 -7.18
N PRO A 544 -1.42 -9.43 -7.74
CA PRO A 544 -2.72 -8.88 -7.35
C PRO A 544 -3.04 -9.00 -5.87
N THR A 545 -2.27 -9.79 -5.14
CA THR A 545 -2.59 -10.17 -3.78
C THR A 545 -1.87 -9.35 -2.75
N LYS A 546 -0.98 -8.47 -3.21
CA LYS A 546 -0.60 -7.27 -2.48
C LYS A 546 -1.79 -6.39 -2.15
N LEU A 547 -2.85 -6.42 -2.95
CA LEU A 547 -4.06 -5.69 -2.60
C LEU A 547 -4.69 -6.20 -1.29
N ILE A 548 -4.57 -7.50 -0.97
CA ILE A 548 -4.99 -8.03 0.33
C ILE A 548 -4.15 -7.41 1.45
N GLU A 549 -2.83 -7.35 1.28
CA GLU A 549 -1.92 -6.74 2.26
C GLU A 549 -2.25 -5.26 2.47
N VAL A 550 -2.50 -4.52 1.38
CA VAL A 550 -2.87 -3.09 1.42
C VAL A 550 -4.19 -2.88 2.15
N VAL A 551 -5.22 -3.67 1.84
CA VAL A 551 -6.52 -3.62 2.54
C VAL A 551 -6.31 -3.92 4.03
N GLU A 552 -5.51 -4.92 4.38
CA GLU A 552 -5.22 -5.24 5.78
C GLU A 552 -4.48 -4.10 6.49
N ILE A 553 -3.50 -3.47 5.84
CA ILE A 553 -2.79 -2.30 6.37
C ILE A 553 -3.76 -1.15 6.61
N GLY A 554 -4.67 -0.89 5.66
CA GLY A 554 -5.74 0.10 5.77
C GLY A 554 -6.69 -0.19 6.94
N LYS A 555 -7.18 -1.43 7.05
CA LYS A 555 -8.02 -1.86 8.20
C LYS A 555 -7.29 -1.73 9.53
N GLN A 556 -6.01 -2.09 9.59
CA GLN A 556 -5.20 -1.92 10.80
C GLN A 556 -5.04 -0.44 11.18
N LEU A 557 -4.87 0.45 10.20
CA LEU A 557 -4.79 1.90 10.44
C LEU A 557 -6.08 2.42 11.09
N LEU A 558 -7.23 2.10 10.49
CA LEU A 558 -8.56 2.48 11.00
C LEU A 558 -8.84 1.91 12.40
N MET A 559 -8.53 0.61 12.60
CA MET A 559 -8.66 -0.06 13.89
C MET A 559 -7.80 0.57 14.97
N THR A 560 -6.55 0.94 14.64
CA THR A 560 -5.61 1.54 15.58
C THR A 560 -6.12 2.89 16.07
N ARG A 561 -6.66 3.72 15.16
CA ARG A 561 -7.29 4.99 15.54
C ARG A 561 -8.50 4.77 16.43
N GLY A 562 -9.46 3.93 16.01
CA GLY A 562 -10.67 3.67 16.81
C GLY A 562 -10.36 3.08 18.19
N THR A 563 -9.37 2.18 18.26
CA THR A 563 -8.86 1.59 19.50
C THR A 563 -8.30 2.64 20.45
N LEU A 564 -7.39 3.49 19.96
CA LEU A 564 -6.76 4.53 20.77
C LEU A 564 -7.75 5.61 21.19
N THR A 565 -8.72 5.96 20.34
CA THR A 565 -9.82 6.86 20.70
C THR A 565 -10.66 6.25 21.83
N THR A 566 -11.04 4.98 21.72
CA THR A 566 -11.83 4.28 22.75
C THR A 566 -11.08 4.25 24.08
N PHE A 567 -9.80 3.86 24.06
CA PHE A 567 -8.94 3.83 25.25
C PHE A 567 -8.76 5.22 25.86
N SER A 568 -8.49 6.24 25.03
CA SER A 568 -8.25 7.62 25.47
C SER A 568 -9.49 8.24 26.12
N ILE A 569 -10.69 8.01 25.57
CA ILE A 569 -11.93 8.55 26.14
C ILE A 569 -12.30 7.81 27.44
N ALA A 570 -12.13 6.48 27.47
CA ALA A 570 -12.41 5.69 28.67
C ALA A 570 -11.51 6.07 29.86
N ASN A 571 -10.29 6.53 29.59
CA ASN A 571 -9.34 6.99 30.59
C ASN A 571 -9.85 8.20 31.39
N ASP A 572 -10.66 9.07 30.78
CA ASP A 572 -11.16 10.27 31.44
C ASP A 572 -11.98 9.95 32.69
N VAL A 573 -12.61 8.77 32.78
CA VAL A 573 -13.33 8.30 33.97
C VAL A 573 -12.41 8.34 35.20
N ALA A 574 -11.23 7.73 35.12
CA ALA A 574 -10.29 7.70 36.25
C ALA A 574 -9.72 9.09 36.55
N LYS A 575 -9.47 9.90 35.52
CA LYS A 575 -8.98 11.27 35.68
C LYS A 575 -9.98 12.15 36.43
N TYR A 576 -11.28 12.01 36.17
CA TYR A 576 -12.32 12.69 36.93
C TYR A 576 -12.27 12.31 38.42
N PHE A 577 -12.17 11.01 38.73
CA PHE A 577 -12.07 10.52 40.11
C PHE A 577 -10.75 10.90 40.80
N ALA A 578 -9.69 11.20 40.06
CA ALA A 578 -8.44 11.71 40.63
C ALA A 578 -8.52 13.21 40.95
N ILE A 579 -8.98 14.02 40.00
CA ILE A 579 -8.78 15.48 40.05
C ILE A 579 -9.95 16.21 40.72
N ILE A 580 -11.20 15.81 40.47
CA ILE A 580 -12.37 16.51 41.03
C ILE A 580 -12.39 16.47 42.57
N PRO A 581 -12.19 15.31 43.23
CA PRO A 581 -12.11 15.29 44.68
C PRO A 581 -10.93 16.13 45.18
N ALA A 582 -9.76 16.01 44.55
CA ALA A 582 -8.58 16.77 44.93
C ALA A 582 -8.82 18.30 44.93
N LEU A 583 -9.56 18.82 43.95
CA LEU A 583 -9.85 20.25 43.85
C LEU A 583 -10.83 20.77 44.93
N PHE A 584 -11.81 19.95 45.32
CA PHE A 584 -12.97 20.43 46.08
C PHE A 584 -13.13 19.82 47.47
N ILE A 585 -12.41 18.75 47.83
CA ILE A 585 -12.51 18.09 49.14
C ILE A 585 -12.35 19.08 50.31
N ALA A 586 -11.45 20.06 50.18
CA ALA A 586 -11.20 21.06 51.23
C ALA A 586 -12.44 21.92 51.56
N ALA A 587 -13.33 22.13 50.59
CA ALA A 587 -14.52 22.97 50.75
C ALA A 587 -15.83 22.17 50.76
N ILE A 588 -15.84 20.98 50.17
CA ILE A 588 -16.99 20.09 50.11
C ILE A 588 -16.53 18.70 50.57
N PRO A 589 -16.44 18.45 51.90
CA PRO A 589 -15.99 17.18 52.45
C PRO A 589 -16.82 15.97 52.00
N ALA A 590 -18.08 16.18 51.60
CA ALA A 590 -18.94 15.15 51.02
C ALA A 590 -18.34 14.51 49.75
N LEU A 591 -17.45 15.21 49.04
CA LEU A 591 -16.75 14.67 47.87
C LEU A 591 -15.62 13.70 48.22
N GLN A 592 -15.27 13.53 49.50
CA GLN A 592 -14.30 12.52 49.95
C GLN A 592 -14.71 11.11 49.52
N GLY A 593 -16.03 10.81 49.51
CA GLY A 593 -16.55 9.54 49.03
C GLY A 593 -16.30 9.25 47.54
N LEU A 594 -15.96 10.28 46.76
CA LEU A 594 -15.56 10.16 45.35
C LEU A 594 -14.06 9.91 45.17
N ASN A 595 -13.23 10.02 46.21
CA ASN A 595 -11.81 9.62 46.15
C ASN A 595 -11.69 8.08 46.23
N ILE A 596 -12.22 7.38 45.22
CA ILE A 596 -12.24 5.91 45.13
C ILE A 596 -10.81 5.33 45.20
N MET A 597 -9.84 6.04 44.63
CA MET A 597 -8.42 5.65 44.63
C MET A 597 -7.70 5.90 45.96
N GLN A 598 -8.34 6.59 46.91
CA GLN A 598 -7.74 6.98 48.18
C GLN A 598 -6.38 7.66 47.99
N LEU A 599 -6.32 8.66 47.10
CA LEU A 599 -5.10 9.41 46.82
C LEU A 599 -4.68 10.25 48.04
N SER A 600 -3.37 10.39 48.23
CA SER A 600 -2.75 10.80 49.50
C SER A 600 -3.00 12.27 49.85
N SER A 601 -2.92 13.17 48.88
CA SER A 601 -3.17 14.59 49.05
C SER A 601 -3.75 15.23 47.77
N PRO A 602 -4.38 16.41 47.84
CA PRO A 602 -4.81 17.15 46.65
C PRO A 602 -3.69 17.40 45.64
N GLN A 603 -2.50 17.80 46.10
CA GLN A 603 -1.37 18.12 45.23
C GLN A 603 -0.78 16.86 44.58
N SER A 604 -0.61 15.78 45.35
CA SER A 604 -0.11 14.50 44.81
C SER A 604 -1.10 13.88 43.83
N ALA A 605 -2.40 13.99 44.09
CA ALA A 605 -3.45 13.48 43.20
C ALA A 605 -3.43 14.17 41.83
N ILE A 606 -3.41 15.51 41.80
CA ILE A 606 -3.36 16.28 40.56
C ILE A 606 -2.06 15.98 39.81
N LEU A 607 -0.92 16.00 40.51
CA LEU A 607 0.37 15.74 39.89
C LEU A 607 0.45 14.32 39.31
N SER A 608 -0.08 13.32 40.02
CA SER A 608 -0.10 11.94 39.56
C SER A 608 -0.94 11.75 38.29
N ALA A 609 -2.09 12.42 38.22
CA ALA A 609 -2.93 12.43 37.01
C ALA A 609 -2.19 13.05 35.81
N VAL A 610 -1.48 14.17 36.02
CA VAL A 610 -0.71 14.84 34.97
C VAL A 610 0.48 14.01 34.51
N ILE A 611 1.22 13.38 35.43
CA ILE A 611 2.32 12.45 35.12
C ILE A 611 1.80 11.27 34.30
N PHE A 612 0.67 10.66 34.71
CA PHE A 612 0.06 9.57 33.97
C PHE A 612 -0.32 9.99 32.55
N ASN A 613 -0.93 11.17 32.41
CA ASN A 613 -1.32 11.74 31.11
C ASN A 613 -0.12 11.97 30.18
N ALA A 614 1.06 12.30 30.73
CA ALA A 614 2.28 12.44 29.96
C ALA A 614 2.88 11.09 29.56
N ILE A 615 3.03 10.15 30.50
CA ILE A 615 3.70 8.85 30.30
C ILE A 615 2.90 7.91 29.40
N ILE A 616 1.57 8.03 29.37
CA ILE A 616 0.75 7.15 28.53
C ILE A 616 1.04 7.33 27.02
N ILE A 617 1.48 8.52 26.59
CA ILE A 617 1.84 8.80 25.18
C ILE A 617 3.00 7.90 24.74
N PRO A 618 4.21 7.96 25.33
CA PRO A 618 5.33 7.12 24.91
C PRO A 618 5.06 5.63 25.06
N LEU A 619 4.25 5.21 26.05
CA LEU A 619 3.84 3.80 26.18
C LEU A 619 2.98 3.31 25.01
N LEU A 620 2.20 4.20 24.39
CA LEU A 620 1.33 3.88 23.26
C LEU A 620 1.97 4.12 21.88
N ILE A 621 3.13 4.79 21.80
CA ILE A 621 3.88 4.96 20.54
C ILE A 621 4.12 3.62 19.82
N PRO A 622 4.61 2.54 20.48
CA PRO A 622 4.83 1.27 19.80
C PRO A 622 3.55 0.68 19.19
N LEU A 623 2.41 0.84 19.87
CA LEU A 623 1.10 0.39 19.38
C LEU A 623 0.64 1.24 18.18
N ALA A 624 0.81 2.56 18.26
CA ALA A 624 0.49 3.49 17.18
C ALA A 624 1.30 3.22 15.90
N LEU A 625 2.59 2.86 16.04
CA LEU A 625 3.48 2.60 14.90
C LEU A 625 3.38 1.17 14.33
N LYS A 626 3.14 0.16 15.17
CA LYS A 626 2.93 -1.22 14.70
C LYS A 626 1.54 -1.43 14.10
N GLY A 627 0.55 -0.79 14.71
CA GLY A 627 -0.86 -0.99 14.43
C GLY A 627 -1.46 -2.16 15.24
N VAL A 628 -2.77 -2.10 15.44
CA VAL A 628 -3.57 -3.17 16.05
C VAL A 628 -3.78 -4.28 15.03
N ALA A 629 -3.43 -5.51 15.40
CA ALA A 629 -3.59 -6.67 14.52
C ALA A 629 -5.05 -6.88 14.11
N TYR A 630 -5.30 -6.87 12.80
CA TYR A 630 -6.61 -7.15 12.21
C TYR A 630 -6.95 -8.64 12.34
N LYS A 631 -8.21 -8.93 12.64
CA LYS A 631 -8.79 -10.29 12.57
C LYS A 631 -10.10 -10.20 11.78
N PRO A 632 -10.34 -11.07 10.79
CA PRO A 632 -11.58 -11.11 10.03
C PRO A 632 -12.69 -11.76 10.85
N ILE A 633 -13.14 -11.05 11.90
CA ILE A 633 -14.34 -11.37 12.67
C ILE A 633 -15.37 -10.28 12.33
N GLY A 634 -16.66 -10.62 12.19
CA GLY A 634 -17.67 -9.66 11.74
C GLY A 634 -17.67 -8.34 12.54
N THR A 635 -18.15 -7.25 11.92
CA THR A 635 -18.10 -5.88 12.46
C THR A 635 -18.62 -5.76 13.90
N SER A 636 -19.72 -6.43 14.22
CA SER A 636 -20.31 -6.47 15.57
C SER A 636 -19.38 -7.13 16.60
N ALA A 637 -18.69 -8.21 16.23
CA ALA A 637 -17.74 -8.90 17.09
C ALA A 637 -16.47 -8.07 17.29
N LEU A 638 -16.00 -7.38 16.24
CA LEU A 638 -14.89 -6.42 16.33
C LEU A 638 -15.21 -5.28 17.30
N LEU A 639 -16.39 -4.67 17.19
CA LEU A 639 -16.82 -3.59 18.08
C LEU A 639 -16.89 -4.06 19.54
N ARG A 640 -17.53 -5.19 19.80
CA ARG A 640 -17.64 -5.76 21.15
C ARG A 640 -16.28 -6.04 21.75
N ARG A 641 -15.37 -6.64 20.98
CA ARG A 641 -13.99 -6.89 21.41
C ARG A 641 -13.24 -5.59 21.69
N ASN A 642 -13.39 -4.58 20.85
CA ASN A 642 -12.76 -3.28 21.04
C ASN A 642 -13.23 -2.62 22.35
N LEU A 643 -14.54 -2.59 22.61
CA LEU A 643 -15.10 -2.04 23.85
C LEU A 643 -14.66 -2.83 25.09
N LEU A 644 -14.63 -4.16 25.02
CA LEU A 644 -14.21 -4.99 26.15
C LEU A 644 -12.72 -4.87 26.44
N VAL A 645 -11.86 -4.85 25.42
CA VAL A 645 -10.40 -4.83 25.65
C VAL A 645 -9.92 -3.40 25.91
N PHE A 646 -10.24 -2.47 25.02
CA PHE A 646 -9.69 -1.12 25.06
C PHE A 646 -10.60 -0.15 25.81
N GLY A 647 -11.91 -0.38 25.86
CA GLY A 647 -12.81 0.36 26.74
C GLY A 647 -12.57 0.01 28.21
N LEU A 648 -12.73 -1.26 28.61
CA LEU A 648 -12.46 -1.66 30.02
C LEU A 648 -10.99 -1.46 30.39
N GLY A 649 -10.05 -1.79 29.51
CA GLY A 649 -8.64 -1.50 29.73
C GLY A 649 -8.37 -0.01 29.90
N GLY A 650 -9.05 0.84 29.12
CA GLY A 650 -9.00 2.30 29.25
C GLY A 650 -9.58 2.82 30.54
N VAL A 651 -10.49 2.10 31.20
CA VAL A 651 -10.95 2.44 32.57
C VAL A 651 -9.95 1.94 33.61
N LEU A 652 -9.58 0.66 33.59
CA LEU A 652 -8.83 0.02 34.67
C LEU A 652 -7.35 0.46 34.74
N VAL A 653 -6.68 0.57 33.60
CA VAL A 653 -5.23 0.89 33.54
C VAL A 653 -4.95 2.26 34.18
N PRO A 654 -5.73 3.32 33.91
CA PRO A 654 -5.55 4.61 34.58
C PRO A 654 -5.80 4.60 36.09
N PHE A 655 -6.81 3.87 36.58
CA PHE A 655 -7.02 3.73 38.04
C PHE A 655 -5.78 3.15 38.74
N ILE A 656 -5.19 2.10 38.15
CA ILE A 656 -3.98 1.48 38.68
C ILE A 656 -2.78 2.41 38.52
N GLY A 657 -2.61 2.99 37.32
CA GLY A 657 -1.47 3.85 36.98
C GLY A 657 -1.39 5.09 37.86
N ILE A 658 -2.49 5.82 38.02
CA ILE A 658 -2.56 7.02 38.86
C ILE A 658 -2.27 6.66 40.32
N LYS A 659 -2.83 5.55 40.83
CA LYS A 659 -2.55 5.12 42.21
C LYS A 659 -1.08 4.77 42.44
N VAL A 660 -0.46 4.03 41.52
CA VAL A 660 0.97 3.67 41.61
C VAL A 660 1.84 4.92 41.57
N ILE A 661 1.51 5.89 40.71
CA ILE A 661 2.24 7.15 40.64
C ILE A 661 2.06 7.95 41.93
N ASP A 662 0.84 8.03 42.49
CA ASP A 662 0.58 8.74 43.75
C ASP A 662 1.35 8.16 44.93
N LEU A 663 1.45 6.82 45.01
CA LEU A 663 2.26 6.14 46.03
C LEU A 663 3.76 6.49 45.93
N LEU A 664 4.27 6.80 44.73
CA LEU A 664 5.65 7.22 44.54
C LEU A 664 5.82 8.73 44.82
N VAL A 665 4.91 9.54 44.30
CA VAL A 665 4.94 11.00 44.43
C VAL A 665 4.77 11.45 45.88
N SER A 666 3.89 10.79 46.64
CA SER A 666 3.66 11.06 48.07
C SER A 666 4.86 10.78 48.99
N LEU A 667 5.91 10.10 48.49
CA LEU A 667 7.16 9.97 49.23
C LEU A 667 8.02 11.25 49.17
N PHE A 668 7.74 12.14 48.22
CA PHE A 668 8.53 13.34 47.93
C PHE A 668 7.76 14.66 48.14
N ILE A 669 6.45 14.60 48.36
CA ILE A 669 5.54 15.71 48.66
C ILE A 669 4.90 15.43 50.01
#